data_AF-A0A1H0ZWZ1-F1
#
_entry.id   AF-A0A1H0ZWZ1-F1
#
_cell.length_a   1.000
_cell.length_b   1.000
_cell.length_c   1.000
_cell.angle_alpha   90.00
_cell.angle_beta   90.00
_cell.angle_gamma   90.00
#
_symmetry.space_group_name_H-M   'P 1'
#
loop_
_entity.id
_entity.type
_entity.pdbx_description
1 polymer ?
#
loop_
_entity_poly.entity_id
_entity_poly.type
_entity_poly.pdbx_seq_one_letter_code
_entity_poly.pdbx_strand_id
1 'polypeptide(L)'
;MRSLVARVVAFLVVIGTLLLGGALPASAVQASTAAAVAPASGTTWFGPDLDWGDDAPDGYAGRLGATPSMYGVDVDYPLTGSARKELLRATRAAAAQGAVLVVSLDPARSLRSLDSADARSANALFEEVHEQYDTQVLVRFAPQMNGTWVRWGQQPTQYVKAFRALATAVHGGSSGALMVWSPSYGAGYPFGESAGRLQDLSATDVAKLDTNGDGALTAADDPYEPYWPGDSAVDWVGLSMYSFGKGKATEAAGRDVPLTRNDVPDAGEVDARFDERWGYEQPQPGNFYDRFAAADDRPMLLDTGALYVHSLRGDAELSVKQGWWRQVLGAVQDRPLIRGVTFLETNRREPEAGGRVADWRDTAVPGIAGSLRTDLEQAGHFVFGPVTDRVTPQAGAAATDQQYDTGGDQMAWIVWCAVGLAIVFLLSGVFGRLLPSWRYPDDGKPGRDLRLDLFRGFIILAVVITHIEIGGPYSYITLHAVGAITGAEMFVFLSGMVLGMTYPFAIKKFGEWAAAVGAWKRARKQYLVTLGVILVVFALSFVPFLNTDAITTFTDRGTGTGGVGAEGRVYDLYPNAMQLLAYPPPWYAIRQFLLLEMGPWPFNIMGLFVVLSLFIPVFMWVIRRGFWWALLVVSWALYVFQAVNPDFRPLNSQFESVFPLLTWQVVFTHGLVLGYYRRQIIGALTGRLGKVLIGIGIGGYALFLVYVWAGNQFGFVPAPFPASMYDQLYNTAYQRVDLQWGRLVDIAFFAIVSYAILTVFWKPIATVIGWLWIPIGQASLYVFVWQVFFALAIASIPGLDWGNPWIGFATHSLLILLAWYMVRKKFLFAVIPR
;
A
#
# COMPACT_ATOMS: atom_id res chain seq x y z
N MET A 1 37.41 0.36 -43.46
CA MET A 1 38.09 -0.15 -42.25
C MET A 1 38.00 0.77 -41.04
N ARG A 2 38.35 2.08 -41.10
CA ARG A 2 38.34 2.98 -39.92
C ARG A 2 36.96 3.16 -39.23
N SER A 3 35.83 3.09 -39.95
CA SER A 3 34.49 3.18 -39.35
C SER A 3 33.99 1.89 -38.72
N LEU A 4 34.44 0.72 -39.22
CA LEU A 4 34.08 -0.59 -38.68
C LEU A 4 34.81 -0.85 -37.36
N VAL A 5 36.12 -0.54 -37.32
CA VAL A 5 36.93 -0.65 -36.09
C VAL A 5 36.42 0.29 -35.00
N ALA A 6 36.01 1.52 -35.34
CA ALA A 6 35.43 2.45 -34.37
C ALA A 6 34.07 1.97 -33.81
N ARG A 7 33.23 1.32 -34.64
CA ARG A 7 31.96 0.72 -34.22
C ARG A 7 32.18 -0.51 -33.34
N VAL A 8 33.14 -1.36 -33.70
CA VAL A 8 33.50 -2.58 -32.95
C VAL A 8 34.13 -2.23 -31.60
N VAL A 9 35.02 -1.23 -31.53
CA VAL A 9 35.63 -0.79 -30.25
C VAL A 9 34.59 -0.15 -29.33
N ALA A 10 33.68 0.70 -29.85
CA ALA A 10 32.60 1.28 -29.04
C ALA A 10 31.61 0.20 -28.55
N PHE A 11 31.32 -0.79 -29.39
CA PHE A 11 30.45 -1.92 -29.05
C PHE A 11 31.11 -2.87 -28.04
N LEU A 12 32.43 -3.13 -28.17
CA LEU A 12 33.20 -3.96 -27.23
C LEU A 12 33.47 -3.28 -25.89
N VAL A 13 33.60 -1.94 -25.86
CA VAL A 13 33.69 -1.18 -24.58
C VAL A 13 32.36 -1.22 -23.84
N VAL A 14 31.23 -1.27 -24.56
CA VAL A 14 29.89 -1.40 -23.95
C VAL A 14 29.61 -2.84 -23.50
N ILE A 15 30.01 -3.85 -24.28
CA ILE A 15 29.76 -5.26 -23.99
C ILE A 15 30.77 -5.86 -22.98
N GLY A 16 32.02 -5.39 -22.99
CA GLY A 16 33.07 -5.85 -22.08
C GLY A 16 32.80 -5.52 -20.61
N THR A 17 31.92 -4.54 -20.34
CA THR A 17 31.42 -4.21 -19.00
C THR A 17 30.21 -5.05 -18.56
N LEU A 18 29.63 -5.89 -19.43
CA LEU A 18 28.28 -6.44 -19.22
C LEU A 18 28.18 -7.98 -19.08
N LEU A 19 29.27 -8.74 -19.24
CA LEU A 19 29.20 -10.21 -19.45
C LEU A 19 30.11 -11.06 -18.54
N LEU A 20 30.06 -10.92 -17.21
CA LEU A 20 30.78 -11.85 -16.30
C LEU A 20 29.88 -12.46 -15.21
N GLY A 21 29.45 -13.72 -15.43
CA GLY A 21 29.00 -14.74 -14.45
C GLY A 21 27.58 -14.57 -13.91
N GLY A 22 26.72 -15.58 -13.72
CA GLY A 22 26.83 -17.05 -13.75
C GLY A 22 26.12 -17.66 -12.51
N ALA A 23 24.97 -18.33 -12.69
CA ALA A 23 23.92 -18.63 -11.70
C ALA A 23 24.08 -19.92 -10.87
N LEU A 24 23.45 -19.97 -9.67
CA LEU A 24 22.98 -21.18 -8.94
C LEU A 24 21.77 -20.85 -8.00
N PRO A 25 20.90 -21.83 -7.63
CA PRO A 25 19.52 -21.61 -7.16
C PRO A 25 19.36 -21.54 -5.63
N ALA A 26 18.34 -20.82 -5.15
CA ALA A 26 17.95 -20.74 -3.74
C ALA A 26 16.87 -21.79 -3.38
N SER A 27 16.92 -22.30 -2.15
CA SER A 27 15.95 -23.24 -1.57
C SER A 27 14.99 -22.53 -0.62
N ALA A 28 13.71 -22.89 -0.67
CA ALA A 28 12.64 -22.36 0.16
C ALA A 28 12.62 -22.99 1.58
N VAL A 29 12.22 -22.20 2.56
CA VAL A 29 11.97 -22.63 3.95
C VAL A 29 10.48 -22.48 4.27
N GLN A 30 9.93 -23.47 4.96
CA GLN A 30 8.53 -23.56 5.42
C GLN A 30 8.25 -22.64 6.62
N ALA A 31 7.11 -21.96 6.60
CA ALA A 31 6.54 -21.20 7.71
C ALA A 31 5.80 -22.11 8.70
N SER A 32 5.90 -21.77 9.99
CA SER A 32 5.18 -22.41 11.11
C SER A 32 3.85 -21.69 11.39
N THR A 33 2.79 -22.43 11.69
CA THR A 33 1.44 -21.92 11.96
C THR A 33 1.33 -21.22 13.32
N ALA A 34 0.82 -19.98 13.32
CA ALA A 34 0.51 -19.18 14.50
C ALA A 34 -0.84 -19.56 15.15
N ALA A 35 -1.01 -19.23 16.43
CA ALA A 35 -2.22 -19.53 17.22
C ALA A 35 -3.41 -18.59 16.87
N ALA A 36 -4.64 -19.02 17.19
CA ALA A 36 -5.85 -18.26 16.89
C ALA A 36 -5.98 -16.93 17.66
N VAL A 37 -6.38 -15.86 16.95
CA VAL A 37 -6.53 -14.52 17.51
C VAL A 37 -7.88 -14.44 18.23
N ALA A 38 -7.86 -14.23 19.54
CA ALA A 38 -9.05 -14.06 20.38
C ALA A 38 -8.79 -12.99 21.46
N PRO A 39 -9.83 -12.30 21.97
CA PRO A 39 -9.66 -11.37 23.08
C PRO A 39 -9.12 -12.08 24.33
N ALA A 40 -8.40 -11.35 25.19
CA ALA A 40 -7.94 -11.85 26.47
C ALA A 40 -9.12 -12.17 27.39
N SER A 41 -9.05 -13.23 28.20
CA SER A 41 -10.15 -13.66 29.09
C SER A 41 -10.70 -12.49 29.92
N GLY A 42 -12.02 -12.36 29.99
CA GLY A 42 -12.72 -11.27 30.68
C GLY A 42 -12.82 -9.95 29.92
N THR A 43 -12.25 -9.86 28.70
CA THR A 43 -12.39 -8.67 27.83
C THR A 43 -13.22 -8.94 26.58
N THR A 44 -13.76 -7.89 25.97
CA THR A 44 -14.66 -7.95 24.81
C THR A 44 -14.13 -7.05 23.69
N TRP A 45 -14.07 -7.55 22.47
CA TRP A 45 -13.76 -6.72 21.30
C TRP A 45 -14.93 -5.83 20.93
N PHE A 46 -14.61 -4.59 20.58
CA PHE A 46 -15.57 -3.61 20.07
C PHE A 46 -15.32 -3.34 18.58
N GLY A 47 -16.40 -3.27 17.81
CA GLY A 47 -16.31 -2.92 16.39
C GLY A 47 -17.59 -2.36 15.80
N PRO A 48 -17.51 -1.54 14.75
CA PRO A 48 -18.66 -1.21 13.93
C PRO A 48 -18.88 -2.22 12.80
N ASP A 49 -20.14 -2.48 12.46
CA ASP A 49 -20.54 -3.06 11.17
C ASP A 49 -20.73 -1.89 10.19
N LEU A 50 -19.69 -1.63 9.39
CA LEU A 50 -19.59 -0.41 8.58
C LEU A 50 -20.34 -0.54 7.26
N ASP A 51 -20.90 0.58 6.84
CA ASP A 51 -21.19 0.78 5.42
C ASP A 51 -19.88 1.11 4.66
N TRP A 52 -19.22 0.09 4.11
CA TRP A 52 -17.94 0.24 3.40
C TRP A 52 -18.05 1.05 2.10
N GLY A 53 -19.27 1.32 1.62
CA GLY A 53 -19.51 2.23 0.51
C GLY A 53 -19.38 3.70 0.92
N ASP A 54 -19.83 4.03 2.14
CA ASP A 54 -19.96 5.40 2.64
C ASP A 54 -18.92 5.76 3.74
N ASP A 55 -18.25 4.78 4.33
CA ASP A 55 -17.28 4.97 5.41
C ASP A 55 -16.04 4.07 5.29
N ALA A 56 -15.07 4.25 6.18
CA ALA A 56 -13.90 3.37 6.31
C ALA A 56 -13.38 3.34 7.75
N PRO A 57 -12.54 2.34 8.07
CA PRO A 57 -11.86 2.26 9.37
C PRO A 57 -11.27 3.59 9.86
N ASP A 58 -10.53 4.32 9.03
CA ASP A 58 -9.90 5.60 9.41
C ASP A 58 -10.93 6.70 9.69
N GLY A 59 -12.03 6.71 8.95
CA GLY A 59 -13.14 7.63 9.15
C GLY A 59 -13.83 7.39 10.49
N TYR A 60 -14.18 6.14 10.77
CA TYR A 60 -14.79 5.73 12.03
C TYR A 60 -13.87 6.02 13.22
N ALA A 61 -12.61 5.59 13.16
CA ALA A 61 -11.63 5.81 14.22
C ALA A 61 -11.37 7.30 14.47
N GLY A 62 -11.38 8.12 13.41
CA GLY A 62 -11.28 9.58 13.53
C GLY A 62 -12.49 10.22 14.24
N ARG A 63 -13.71 9.73 14.00
CA ARG A 63 -14.94 10.25 14.65
C ARG A 63 -15.08 9.77 16.10
N LEU A 64 -14.82 8.50 16.37
CA LEU A 64 -14.82 7.94 17.72
C LEU A 64 -13.63 8.46 18.53
N GLY A 65 -12.50 8.72 17.88
CA GLY A 65 -11.22 9.06 18.49
C GLY A 65 -10.50 7.87 19.13
N ALA A 66 -10.91 6.64 18.80
CA ALA A 66 -10.31 5.38 19.21
C ALA A 66 -10.37 4.38 18.04
N THR A 67 -9.40 3.48 17.97
CA THR A 67 -9.36 2.43 16.94
C THR A 67 -10.16 1.21 17.42
N PRO A 68 -11.20 0.78 16.69
CA PRO A 68 -11.88 -0.49 16.94
C PRO A 68 -10.95 -1.71 16.93
N SER A 69 -11.33 -2.75 17.67
CA SER A 69 -10.64 -4.05 17.62
C SER A 69 -11.11 -4.92 16.46
N MET A 70 -12.31 -4.66 15.94
CA MET A 70 -12.85 -5.40 14.80
C MET A 70 -13.73 -4.52 13.91
N TYR A 71 -13.96 -4.98 12.69
CA TYR A 71 -14.85 -4.34 11.72
C TYR A 71 -15.75 -5.39 11.06
N GLY A 72 -17.06 -5.13 11.00
CA GLY A 72 -18.01 -5.91 10.22
C GLY A 72 -18.01 -5.50 8.75
N VAL A 73 -18.08 -6.47 7.85
CA VAL A 73 -18.29 -6.30 6.41
C VAL A 73 -19.27 -7.35 5.90
N ASP A 74 -20.21 -6.92 5.06
CA ASP A 74 -21.11 -7.82 4.35
C ASP A 74 -20.62 -8.02 2.91
N VAL A 75 -20.53 -9.27 2.46
CA VAL A 75 -20.10 -9.61 1.09
C VAL A 75 -20.98 -10.69 0.47
N ASP A 76 -21.28 -10.54 -0.82
CA ASP A 76 -22.05 -11.54 -1.57
C ASP A 76 -21.33 -12.90 -1.63
N TYR A 77 -22.07 -13.98 -1.37
CA TYR A 77 -21.60 -15.36 -1.47
C TYR A 77 -22.35 -16.14 -2.56
N PRO A 78 -21.65 -16.86 -3.49
CA PRO A 78 -20.20 -17.13 -3.53
C PRO A 78 -19.32 -15.92 -3.85
N LEU A 79 -18.08 -15.91 -3.33
CA LEU A 79 -17.10 -14.82 -3.45
C LEU A 79 -16.54 -14.68 -4.88
N THR A 80 -17.34 -14.16 -5.80
CA THR A 80 -16.97 -13.97 -7.21
C THR A 80 -16.88 -12.49 -7.58
N GLY A 81 -15.93 -12.15 -8.47
CA GLY A 81 -15.81 -10.80 -9.04
C GLY A 81 -15.63 -9.69 -8.01
N SER A 82 -16.68 -8.89 -7.77
CA SER A 82 -16.70 -7.75 -6.85
C SER A 82 -16.56 -8.15 -5.38
N ALA A 83 -17.22 -9.23 -4.94
CA ALA A 83 -17.19 -9.68 -3.54
C ALA A 83 -15.77 -10.04 -3.08
N ARG A 84 -14.97 -10.69 -3.95
CA ARG A 84 -13.55 -10.94 -3.69
C ARG A 84 -12.76 -9.65 -3.52
N LYS A 85 -12.99 -8.65 -4.37
CA LYS A 85 -12.29 -7.34 -4.31
C LYS A 85 -12.67 -6.58 -3.03
N GLU A 86 -13.93 -6.66 -2.63
CA GLU A 86 -14.44 -6.04 -1.42
C GLU A 86 -13.82 -6.66 -0.17
N LEU A 87 -13.81 -7.99 -0.06
CA LEU A 87 -13.17 -8.69 1.06
C LEU A 87 -11.68 -8.34 1.18
N LEU A 88 -10.93 -8.38 0.07
CA LEU A 88 -9.50 -8.02 0.07
C LEU A 88 -9.27 -6.55 0.47
N ARG A 89 -10.12 -5.63 0.00
CA ARG A 89 -10.06 -4.21 0.36
C ARG A 89 -10.36 -3.99 1.83
N ALA A 90 -11.44 -4.60 2.33
CA ALA A 90 -11.86 -4.49 3.73
C ALA A 90 -10.78 -5.06 4.67
N THR A 91 -10.23 -6.22 4.32
CA THR A 91 -9.12 -6.84 5.04
C THR A 91 -7.91 -5.92 5.09
N ARG A 92 -7.46 -5.37 3.95
CA ARG A 92 -6.29 -4.48 3.90
C ARG A 92 -6.50 -3.23 4.78
N ALA A 93 -7.69 -2.66 4.75
CA ALA A 93 -8.05 -1.49 5.56
C ALA A 93 -8.13 -1.81 7.06
N ALA A 94 -8.73 -2.94 7.45
CA ALA A 94 -8.79 -3.39 8.84
C ALA A 94 -7.39 -3.74 9.38
N ALA A 95 -6.57 -4.42 8.59
CA ALA A 95 -5.21 -4.79 8.96
C ALA A 95 -4.29 -3.57 9.13
N ALA A 96 -4.54 -2.46 8.42
CA ALA A 96 -3.83 -1.20 8.64
C ALA A 96 -4.06 -0.62 10.06
N GLN A 97 -5.20 -0.94 10.67
CA GLN A 97 -5.51 -0.59 12.05
C GLN A 97 -5.21 -1.69 13.06
N GLY A 98 -4.83 -2.89 12.59
CA GLY A 98 -4.62 -4.06 13.43
C GLY A 98 -5.93 -4.59 14.01
N ALA A 99 -7.00 -4.53 13.23
CA ALA A 99 -8.32 -4.99 13.61
C ALA A 99 -8.68 -6.30 12.90
N VAL A 100 -9.46 -7.15 13.56
CA VAL A 100 -10.01 -8.40 13.00
C VAL A 100 -11.24 -8.10 12.16
N LEU A 101 -11.45 -8.83 11.06
CA LEU A 101 -12.62 -8.66 10.21
C LEU A 101 -13.71 -9.68 10.58
N VAL A 102 -14.93 -9.20 10.79
CA VAL A 102 -16.15 -10.03 10.85
C VAL A 102 -16.77 -9.99 9.45
N VAL A 103 -16.70 -11.11 8.74
CA VAL A 103 -17.16 -11.22 7.35
C VAL A 103 -18.51 -11.90 7.34
N SER A 104 -19.57 -11.15 7.05
CA SER A 104 -20.87 -11.75 6.72
C SER A 104 -20.86 -12.22 5.28
N LEU A 105 -21.11 -13.51 5.09
CA LEU A 105 -21.30 -14.07 3.77
C LEU A 105 -22.80 -14.11 3.49
N ASP A 106 -23.25 -13.31 2.54
CA ASP A 106 -24.65 -13.15 2.17
C ASP A 106 -24.99 -13.97 0.92
N PRO A 107 -25.73 -15.10 1.03
CA PRO A 107 -26.07 -15.91 -0.13
C PRO A 107 -26.78 -15.15 -1.26
N ALA A 108 -26.05 -14.82 -2.32
CA ALA A 108 -26.56 -14.20 -3.53
C ALA A 108 -27.27 -15.20 -4.47
N ARG A 109 -27.19 -16.51 -4.17
CA ARG A 109 -27.89 -17.60 -4.88
C ARG A 109 -28.75 -18.44 -3.93
N SER A 110 -29.48 -19.42 -4.44
CA SER A 110 -30.22 -20.35 -3.57
C SER A 110 -29.25 -21.19 -2.76
N LEU A 111 -29.54 -21.44 -1.48
CA LEU A 111 -28.71 -22.31 -0.63
C LEU A 111 -28.50 -23.71 -1.25
N ARG A 112 -29.48 -24.22 -2.01
CA ARG A 112 -29.39 -25.51 -2.71
C ARG A 112 -28.33 -25.55 -3.81
N SER A 113 -28.00 -24.40 -4.37
CA SER A 113 -27.03 -24.27 -5.47
C SER A 113 -25.60 -24.07 -5.01
N LEU A 114 -25.38 -23.82 -3.71
CA LEU A 114 -24.05 -23.67 -3.13
C LEU A 114 -23.40 -25.04 -3.00
N ASP A 115 -22.16 -25.17 -3.45
CA ASP A 115 -21.43 -26.43 -3.43
C ASP A 115 -20.07 -26.35 -2.72
N SER A 116 -19.35 -27.48 -2.72
CA SER A 116 -18.03 -27.57 -2.08
C SER A 116 -16.94 -26.77 -2.82
N ALA A 117 -17.13 -26.46 -4.10
CA ALA A 117 -16.19 -25.63 -4.84
C ALA A 117 -16.31 -24.18 -4.39
N ASP A 118 -17.53 -23.67 -4.19
CA ASP A 118 -17.75 -22.34 -3.60
C ASP A 118 -17.06 -22.22 -2.23
N ALA A 119 -17.23 -23.24 -1.38
CA ALA A 119 -16.63 -23.29 -0.04
C ALA A 119 -15.09 -23.31 -0.08
N ARG A 120 -14.49 -24.13 -0.96
CA ARG A 120 -13.03 -24.16 -1.17
C ARG A 120 -12.50 -22.84 -1.70
N SER A 121 -13.22 -22.20 -2.64
CA SER A 121 -12.85 -20.89 -3.16
C SER A 121 -12.89 -19.80 -2.10
N ALA A 122 -13.86 -19.86 -1.16
CA ALA A 122 -13.89 -18.94 -0.04
C ALA A 122 -12.75 -19.18 0.95
N ASN A 123 -12.49 -20.43 1.34
CA ASN A 123 -11.37 -20.73 2.23
C ASN A 123 -10.01 -20.36 1.62
N ALA A 124 -9.81 -20.58 0.31
CA ALA A 124 -8.58 -20.15 -0.38
C ALA A 124 -8.36 -18.62 -0.31
N LEU A 125 -9.44 -17.84 -0.30
CA LEU A 125 -9.36 -16.39 -0.12
C LEU A 125 -9.07 -16.00 1.33
N PHE A 126 -9.57 -16.76 2.31
CA PHE A 126 -9.22 -16.59 3.71
C PHE A 126 -7.77 -16.96 4.00
N GLU A 127 -7.25 -18.03 3.37
CA GLU A 127 -5.82 -18.39 3.38
C GLU A 127 -4.97 -17.27 2.80
N GLU A 128 -5.35 -16.73 1.64
CA GLU A 128 -4.66 -15.57 1.04
C GLU A 128 -4.63 -14.37 1.99
N VAL A 129 -5.73 -14.07 2.66
CA VAL A 129 -5.81 -12.99 3.65
C VAL A 129 -4.91 -13.27 4.88
N HIS A 130 -4.93 -14.51 5.38
CA HIS A 130 -4.11 -14.92 6.50
C HIS A 130 -2.62 -14.80 6.18
N GLU A 131 -2.20 -15.30 5.03
CA GLU A 131 -0.81 -15.21 4.56
C GLU A 131 -0.37 -13.76 4.31
N GLN A 132 -1.23 -12.92 3.72
CA GLN A 132 -0.86 -11.55 3.34
C GLN A 132 -0.79 -10.57 4.53
N TYR A 133 -1.54 -10.81 5.60
CA TYR A 133 -1.71 -9.81 6.66
C TYR A 133 -1.50 -10.36 8.08
N ASP A 134 -1.22 -11.66 8.22
CA ASP A 134 -1.13 -12.37 9.50
C ASP A 134 -2.34 -12.08 10.41
N THR A 135 -3.53 -12.14 9.80
CA THR A 135 -4.80 -11.91 10.49
C THR A 135 -5.75 -13.07 10.24
N GLN A 136 -6.67 -13.28 11.17
CA GLN A 136 -7.78 -14.20 11.01
C GLN A 136 -9.06 -13.43 10.76
N VAL A 137 -10.09 -14.13 10.26
CA VAL A 137 -11.42 -13.57 10.01
C VAL A 137 -12.47 -14.38 10.76
N LEU A 138 -13.48 -13.69 11.31
CA LEU A 138 -14.69 -14.29 11.86
C LEU A 138 -15.72 -14.41 10.73
N VAL A 139 -16.07 -15.62 10.32
CA VAL A 139 -16.93 -15.89 9.15
C VAL A 139 -18.37 -16.11 9.60
N ARG A 140 -19.21 -15.08 9.44
CA ARG A 140 -20.64 -15.09 9.75
C ARG A 140 -21.44 -15.51 8.51
N PHE A 141 -21.63 -16.82 8.31
CA PHE A 141 -22.35 -17.32 7.13
C PHE A 141 -23.87 -17.18 7.26
N ALA A 142 -24.48 -16.46 6.32
CA ALA A 142 -25.92 -16.31 6.17
C ALA A 142 -26.63 -15.97 7.51
N PRO A 143 -26.27 -14.85 8.16
CA PRO A 143 -26.83 -14.47 9.46
C PRO A 143 -28.34 -14.27 9.43
N GLN A 144 -28.97 -14.29 10.59
CA GLN A 144 -30.43 -14.08 10.74
C GLN A 144 -31.28 -15.08 9.94
N MET A 145 -30.76 -16.29 9.71
CA MET A 145 -31.40 -17.37 8.96
C MET A 145 -32.74 -17.84 9.55
N ASN A 146 -33.00 -17.57 10.83
CA ASN A 146 -34.28 -17.85 11.46
C ASN A 146 -35.32 -16.75 11.24
N GLY A 147 -34.98 -15.63 10.60
CA GLY A 147 -35.90 -14.54 10.23
C GLY A 147 -36.62 -14.77 8.91
N THR A 148 -37.64 -13.95 8.61
CA THR A 148 -38.41 -14.01 7.36
C THR A 148 -37.97 -13.00 6.30
N TRP A 149 -37.17 -11.98 6.67
CA TRP A 149 -36.81 -10.84 5.80
C TRP A 149 -35.57 -11.05 4.92
N VAL A 150 -34.65 -11.93 5.32
CA VAL A 150 -33.49 -12.29 4.49
C VAL A 150 -33.88 -13.34 3.46
N ARG A 151 -33.16 -13.45 2.34
CA ARG A 151 -33.48 -14.39 1.24
C ARG A 151 -33.09 -15.86 1.48
N TRP A 152 -32.26 -16.13 2.48
CA TRP A 152 -31.83 -17.47 2.89
C TRP A 152 -32.56 -17.99 4.14
N GLY A 153 -33.27 -17.14 4.87
CA GLY A 153 -33.99 -17.52 6.09
C GLY A 153 -35.14 -18.51 5.91
N GLN A 154 -35.69 -19.05 7.00
CA GLN A 154 -36.73 -20.09 6.98
C GLN A 154 -36.36 -21.37 6.20
N GLN A 155 -35.07 -21.70 6.05
CA GLN A 155 -34.62 -22.88 5.27
C GLN A 155 -33.65 -23.78 6.07
N PRO A 156 -34.05 -24.33 7.23
CA PRO A 156 -33.14 -25.02 8.15
C PRO A 156 -32.36 -26.17 7.50
N THR A 157 -32.99 -26.97 6.62
CA THR A 157 -32.31 -28.10 5.98
C THR A 157 -31.17 -27.65 5.06
N GLN A 158 -31.41 -26.64 4.23
CA GLN A 158 -30.41 -26.18 3.27
C GLN A 158 -29.37 -25.29 3.96
N TYR A 159 -29.78 -24.52 4.96
CA TYR A 159 -28.89 -23.72 5.79
C TYR A 159 -27.84 -24.59 6.48
N VAL A 160 -28.26 -25.61 7.25
CA VAL A 160 -27.34 -26.50 7.97
C VAL A 160 -26.40 -27.23 7.01
N LYS A 161 -26.90 -27.67 5.86
CA LYS A 161 -26.07 -28.32 4.83
C LYS A 161 -25.00 -27.37 4.27
N ALA A 162 -25.37 -26.15 3.91
CA ALA A 162 -24.45 -25.16 3.36
C ALA A 162 -23.42 -24.70 4.40
N PHE A 163 -23.86 -24.43 5.64
CA PHE A 163 -22.99 -24.04 6.74
C PHE A 163 -21.93 -25.12 7.01
N ARG A 164 -22.33 -26.39 7.12
CA ARG A 164 -21.40 -27.52 7.33
C ARG A 164 -20.40 -27.67 6.18
N ALA A 165 -20.84 -27.47 4.93
CA ALA A 165 -19.95 -27.54 3.78
C ALA A 165 -18.86 -26.45 3.81
N LEU A 166 -19.22 -25.23 4.19
CA LEU A 166 -18.26 -24.13 4.37
C LEU A 166 -17.34 -24.39 5.58
N ALA A 167 -17.88 -24.75 6.74
CA ALA A 167 -17.10 -25.07 7.93
C ALA A 167 -16.09 -26.20 7.66
N THR A 168 -16.49 -27.24 6.93
CA THR A 168 -15.58 -28.34 6.54
C THR A 168 -14.41 -27.85 5.69
N ALA A 169 -14.64 -26.91 4.76
CA ALA A 169 -13.58 -26.33 3.93
C ALA A 169 -12.66 -25.40 4.73
N VAL A 170 -13.22 -24.62 5.67
CA VAL A 170 -12.47 -23.72 6.54
C VAL A 170 -11.60 -24.49 7.53
N HIS A 171 -12.19 -25.41 8.29
CA HIS A 171 -11.47 -26.23 9.29
C HIS A 171 -10.49 -27.22 8.68
N GLY A 172 -10.70 -27.61 7.41
CA GLY A 172 -9.77 -28.47 6.67
C GLY A 172 -8.60 -27.73 6.01
N GLY A 173 -8.63 -26.39 5.98
CA GLY A 173 -7.61 -25.53 5.37
C GLY A 173 -6.60 -24.96 6.37
N SER A 174 -5.79 -24.02 5.92
CA SER A 174 -4.80 -23.29 6.75
C SER A 174 -5.17 -21.83 7.02
N SER A 175 -6.41 -21.41 6.74
CA SER A 175 -6.84 -20.02 6.91
C SER A 175 -6.87 -19.56 8.37
N GLY A 176 -7.05 -20.49 9.31
CA GLY A 176 -7.31 -20.16 10.71
C GLY A 176 -8.59 -19.33 10.92
N ALA A 177 -9.47 -19.26 9.91
CA ALA A 177 -10.73 -18.53 10.02
C ALA A 177 -11.71 -19.26 10.95
N LEU A 178 -12.56 -18.50 11.65
CA LEU A 178 -13.47 -19.03 12.67
C LEU A 178 -14.92 -18.86 12.24
N MET A 179 -15.69 -19.93 12.23
CA MET A 179 -17.09 -19.97 11.81
C MET A 179 -18.02 -19.41 12.90
N VAL A 180 -18.85 -18.43 12.54
CA VAL A 180 -19.84 -17.79 13.43
C VAL A 180 -21.27 -18.18 13.04
N TRP A 181 -22.02 -18.80 13.95
CA TRP A 181 -23.45 -19.08 13.77
C TRP A 181 -24.31 -18.00 14.44
N SER A 182 -24.88 -17.07 13.66
CA SER A 182 -25.55 -15.86 14.18
C SER A 182 -27.04 -15.78 13.77
N PRO A 183 -27.98 -16.35 14.55
CA PRO A 183 -29.41 -16.10 14.38
C PRO A 183 -29.85 -14.69 14.80
N SER A 184 -31.05 -14.31 14.40
CA SER A 184 -31.78 -13.16 14.96
C SER A 184 -32.43 -13.54 16.28
N TYR A 185 -32.50 -12.59 17.21
CA TYR A 185 -33.27 -12.73 18.43
C TYR A 185 -34.72 -13.18 18.17
N GLY A 186 -35.16 -14.23 18.88
CA GLY A 186 -36.35 -15.02 18.59
C GLY A 186 -37.70 -14.43 19.01
N ALA A 187 -37.75 -13.21 19.56
CA ALA A 187 -39.00 -12.64 20.05
C ALA A 187 -40.02 -12.42 18.90
N GLY A 188 -41.25 -12.87 19.16
CA GLY A 188 -42.33 -12.87 18.17
C GLY A 188 -42.23 -13.97 17.12
N TYR A 189 -41.50 -15.05 17.40
CA TYR A 189 -41.54 -16.27 16.60
C TYR A 189 -42.92 -16.97 16.71
N PRO A 190 -43.47 -17.55 15.63
CA PRO A 190 -42.98 -17.46 14.25
C PRO A 190 -43.11 -16.03 13.72
N PHE A 191 -42.03 -15.53 13.12
CA PHE A 191 -41.99 -14.17 12.59
C PHE A 191 -43.05 -14.01 11.50
N GLY A 192 -43.80 -12.90 11.52
CA GLY A 192 -44.92 -12.64 10.62
C GLY A 192 -44.58 -12.68 9.11
N GLU A 193 -45.62 -12.50 8.28
CA GLU A 193 -45.59 -12.71 6.81
C GLU A 193 -44.74 -11.69 6.01
N SER A 194 -43.84 -10.92 6.62
CA SER A 194 -43.14 -9.79 6.02
C SER A 194 -42.33 -10.12 4.75
N ALA A 195 -42.16 -11.38 4.37
CA ALA A 195 -41.72 -11.78 3.02
C ALA A 195 -42.34 -13.09 2.45
N GLY A 196 -43.49 -13.57 2.97
CA GLY A 196 -44.18 -14.75 2.40
C GLY A 196 -43.42 -16.10 2.47
N ARG A 197 -42.27 -16.15 3.14
CA ARG A 197 -41.35 -17.33 3.13
C ARG A 197 -41.90 -18.57 3.84
N LEU A 198 -42.89 -18.40 4.73
CA LEU A 198 -43.55 -19.51 5.42
C LEU A 198 -44.50 -20.28 4.49
N GLN A 199 -44.92 -19.69 3.36
CA GLN A 199 -45.90 -20.30 2.44
C GLN A 199 -45.25 -21.31 1.46
N ASP A 200 -43.92 -21.25 1.27
CA ASP A 200 -43.15 -22.08 0.31
C ASP A 200 -42.24 -23.13 0.99
N LEU A 201 -42.47 -23.42 2.27
CA LEU A 201 -41.64 -24.37 3.02
C LEU A 201 -41.80 -25.80 2.51
N SER A 202 -40.68 -26.52 2.41
CA SER A 202 -40.72 -27.96 2.11
C SER A 202 -41.30 -28.72 3.29
N ALA A 203 -41.97 -29.87 3.05
CA ALA A 203 -42.46 -30.72 4.13
C ALA A 203 -41.35 -31.12 5.13
N THR A 204 -40.12 -31.28 4.64
CA THR A 204 -38.94 -31.53 5.48
C THR A 204 -38.59 -30.36 6.38
N ASP A 205 -38.72 -29.12 5.90
CA ASP A 205 -38.43 -27.93 6.70
C ASP A 205 -39.57 -27.64 7.69
N VAL A 206 -40.83 -27.82 7.30
CA VAL A 206 -41.98 -27.72 8.22
C VAL A 206 -41.81 -28.67 9.39
N ALA A 207 -41.51 -29.95 9.13
CA ALA A 207 -41.30 -30.95 10.18
C ALA A 207 -40.08 -30.68 11.08
N LYS A 208 -39.15 -29.83 10.66
CA LYS A 208 -38.02 -29.40 11.50
C LYS A 208 -38.33 -28.16 12.33
N LEU A 209 -39.19 -27.28 11.82
CA LEU A 209 -39.59 -26.05 12.49
C LEU A 209 -40.69 -26.31 13.53
N ASP A 210 -41.52 -27.34 13.33
CA ASP A 210 -42.42 -27.90 14.32
C ASP A 210 -41.62 -28.75 15.33
N THR A 211 -41.01 -28.05 16.28
CA THR A 211 -40.10 -28.62 17.29
C THR A 211 -40.85 -29.30 18.44
N ASN A 212 -42.11 -28.94 18.66
CA ASN A 212 -42.95 -29.56 19.68
C ASN A 212 -43.76 -30.77 19.13
N GLY A 213 -43.82 -30.93 17.80
CA GLY A 213 -44.43 -32.06 17.11
C GLY A 213 -45.98 -32.02 17.09
N ASP A 214 -46.59 -30.85 17.29
CA ASP A 214 -48.04 -30.70 17.35
C ASP A 214 -48.69 -30.49 15.97
N GLY A 215 -47.87 -30.39 14.91
CA GLY A 215 -48.30 -30.21 13.52
C GLY A 215 -48.58 -28.76 13.14
N ALA A 216 -48.34 -27.78 14.02
CA ALA A 216 -48.55 -26.36 13.79
C ALA A 216 -47.30 -25.54 14.19
N LEU A 217 -46.90 -24.62 13.31
CA LEU A 217 -45.81 -23.68 13.64
C LEU A 217 -46.34 -22.57 14.54
N THR A 218 -45.92 -22.54 15.81
CA THR A 218 -46.43 -21.61 16.84
C THR A 218 -45.32 -21.01 17.69
N ALA A 219 -45.66 -20.09 18.60
CA ALA A 219 -44.70 -19.49 19.53
C ALA A 219 -44.14 -20.49 20.59
N ALA A 220 -44.68 -21.71 20.63
CA ALA A 220 -44.15 -22.81 21.44
C ALA A 220 -42.95 -23.51 20.77
N ASP A 221 -42.68 -23.22 19.49
CA ASP A 221 -41.56 -23.80 18.76
C ASP A 221 -40.26 -23.04 19.00
N ASP A 222 -39.15 -23.79 18.98
CA ASP A 222 -37.81 -23.25 19.17
C ASP A 222 -37.33 -22.47 17.93
N PRO A 223 -37.04 -21.16 18.06
CA PRO A 223 -36.64 -20.33 16.93
C PRO A 223 -35.18 -20.55 16.47
N TYR A 224 -34.40 -21.37 17.17
CA TYR A 224 -32.96 -21.50 16.98
C TYR A 224 -32.51 -22.93 16.62
N GLU A 225 -32.96 -23.93 17.39
CA GLU A 225 -32.51 -25.31 17.31
C GLU A 225 -32.58 -25.92 15.90
N PRO A 226 -33.62 -25.68 15.08
CA PRO A 226 -33.70 -26.22 13.72
C PRO A 226 -32.55 -25.79 12.80
N TYR A 227 -31.88 -24.68 13.13
CA TYR A 227 -30.78 -24.10 12.36
C TYR A 227 -29.40 -24.43 12.92
N TRP A 228 -29.30 -25.13 14.06
CA TRP A 228 -28.02 -25.48 14.67
C TRP A 228 -27.24 -26.47 13.78
N PRO A 229 -26.05 -26.09 13.26
CA PRO A 229 -25.28 -26.97 12.39
C PRO A 229 -24.46 -28.01 13.16
N GLY A 230 -24.38 -27.91 14.49
CA GLY A 230 -23.64 -28.84 15.34
C GLY A 230 -22.28 -28.31 15.78
N ASP A 231 -21.84 -28.82 16.92
CA ASP A 231 -20.71 -28.36 17.73
C ASP A 231 -19.38 -28.31 16.99
N SER A 232 -19.14 -29.26 16.08
CA SER A 232 -17.91 -29.35 15.30
C SER A 232 -17.83 -28.36 14.13
N ALA A 233 -18.95 -27.69 13.80
CA ALA A 233 -19.00 -26.74 12.69
C ALA A 233 -18.91 -25.28 13.16
N VAL A 234 -19.13 -25.00 14.45
CA VAL A 234 -19.28 -23.65 15.01
C VAL A 234 -18.14 -23.35 15.96
N ASP A 235 -17.37 -22.29 15.67
CA ASP A 235 -16.31 -21.81 16.56
C ASP A 235 -16.84 -20.70 17.50
N TRP A 236 -17.73 -19.85 16.98
CA TRP A 236 -18.38 -18.77 17.72
C TRP A 236 -19.89 -18.82 17.52
N VAL A 237 -20.64 -18.51 18.57
CA VAL A 237 -22.09 -18.25 18.44
C VAL A 237 -22.32 -16.76 18.26
N GLY A 238 -23.37 -16.39 17.56
CA GLY A 238 -23.74 -15.00 17.34
C GLY A 238 -25.20 -14.76 17.69
N LEU A 239 -25.56 -13.50 17.94
CA LEU A 239 -26.96 -13.11 18.08
C LEU A 239 -27.15 -11.69 17.56
N SER A 240 -28.08 -11.52 16.61
CA SER A 240 -28.52 -10.21 16.16
C SER A 240 -29.65 -9.68 17.06
N MET A 241 -29.40 -8.58 17.75
CA MET A 241 -30.33 -7.94 18.68
C MET A 241 -30.32 -6.41 18.48
N TYR A 242 -31.35 -5.88 17.82
CA TYR A 242 -31.46 -4.45 17.52
C TYR A 242 -32.61 -3.79 18.29
N SER A 243 -32.45 -2.52 18.66
CA SER A 243 -33.55 -1.71 19.19
C SER A 243 -34.30 -1.03 18.05
N PHE A 244 -35.59 -1.36 17.93
CA PHE A 244 -36.50 -0.81 16.93
C PHE A 244 -37.40 0.33 17.41
N GLY A 245 -37.33 0.73 18.69
CA GLY A 245 -38.11 1.83 19.25
C GLY A 245 -39.64 1.67 19.17
N LYS A 246 -40.14 0.44 18.97
CA LYS A 246 -41.55 0.13 18.68
C LYS A 246 -42.49 0.07 19.90
N GLY A 247 -42.10 0.64 21.04
CA GLY A 247 -42.91 0.61 22.26
C GLY A 247 -42.87 -0.75 22.99
N LYS A 248 -43.96 -1.09 23.70
CA LYS A 248 -43.99 -2.22 24.66
C LYS A 248 -43.73 -3.57 23.99
N ALA A 249 -43.04 -4.44 24.73
CA ALA A 249 -42.66 -5.79 24.32
C ALA A 249 -43.78 -6.62 23.65
N THR A 250 -45.01 -6.54 24.16
CA THR A 250 -46.17 -7.32 23.70
C THR A 250 -46.78 -6.84 22.38
N GLU A 251 -46.41 -5.64 21.93
CA GLU A 251 -46.93 -5.02 20.71
C GLU A 251 -45.92 -5.16 19.56
N ALA A 252 -44.62 -5.11 19.85
CA ALA A 252 -43.57 -4.90 18.86
C ALA A 252 -42.91 -6.17 18.28
N ALA A 253 -42.78 -7.25 19.05
CA ALA A 253 -41.93 -8.38 18.69
C ALA A 253 -42.55 -9.25 17.58
N GLY A 254 -41.81 -9.48 16.49
CA GLY A 254 -42.21 -10.32 15.35
C GLY A 254 -43.45 -9.87 14.57
N ARG A 255 -44.01 -8.70 14.86
CA ARG A 255 -45.24 -8.15 14.27
C ARG A 255 -44.97 -6.88 13.46
N ASP A 256 -45.79 -6.65 12.44
CA ASP A 256 -45.74 -5.44 11.59
C ASP A 256 -46.41 -4.24 12.28
N VAL A 257 -45.80 -3.78 13.39
CA VAL A 257 -46.20 -2.53 14.04
C VAL A 257 -45.34 -1.38 13.50
N PRO A 258 -45.95 -0.33 12.91
CA PRO A 258 -45.21 0.80 12.36
C PRO A 258 -44.60 1.67 13.47
N LEU A 259 -43.33 2.06 13.30
CA LEU A 259 -42.71 3.09 14.14
C LEU A 259 -43.37 4.46 13.91
N THR A 260 -43.90 5.07 14.98
CA THR A 260 -44.62 6.35 14.93
C THR A 260 -43.89 7.52 15.62
N ARG A 261 -42.93 7.23 16.50
CA ARG A 261 -42.08 8.19 17.22
C ARG A 261 -40.75 7.53 17.62
N ASN A 262 -39.74 8.32 17.96
CA ASN A 262 -38.50 7.81 18.56
C ASN A 262 -38.67 7.74 20.10
N ASP A 263 -38.60 6.55 20.69
CA ASP A 263 -38.72 6.35 22.14
C ASP A 263 -37.41 5.75 22.69
N VAL A 264 -36.98 6.20 23.87
CA VAL A 264 -35.87 5.55 24.61
C VAL A 264 -36.26 4.10 24.94
N PRO A 265 -35.35 3.11 24.82
CA PRO A 265 -35.61 1.72 25.21
C PRO A 265 -36.04 1.59 26.68
N ASP A 266 -36.84 0.57 26.99
CA ASP A 266 -37.27 0.32 28.37
C ASP A 266 -36.05 -0.08 29.23
N ALA A 267 -36.08 0.27 30.51
CA ALA A 267 -34.99 -0.11 31.43
C ALA A 267 -34.97 -1.63 31.66
N GLY A 268 -33.80 -2.25 31.48
CA GLY A 268 -33.62 -3.71 31.60
C GLY A 268 -34.14 -4.49 30.39
N GLU A 269 -34.41 -3.81 29.28
CA GLU A 269 -34.87 -4.44 28.03
C GLU A 269 -33.85 -5.44 27.48
N VAL A 270 -32.56 -5.10 27.45
CA VAL A 270 -31.52 -6.00 26.92
C VAL A 270 -31.41 -7.28 27.76
N ASP A 271 -31.41 -7.16 29.09
CA ASP A 271 -31.40 -8.34 29.97
C ASP A 271 -32.67 -9.17 29.83
N ALA A 272 -33.85 -8.53 29.76
CA ALA A 272 -35.09 -9.22 29.51
C ALA A 272 -35.12 -9.92 28.14
N ARG A 273 -34.36 -9.43 27.15
CA ARG A 273 -34.20 -10.11 25.87
C ARG A 273 -33.30 -11.33 25.98
N PHE A 274 -32.15 -11.23 26.64
CA PHE A 274 -31.30 -12.37 26.92
C PHE A 274 -32.00 -13.44 27.77
N ASP A 275 -32.87 -13.04 28.70
CA ASP A 275 -33.69 -13.96 29.49
C ASP A 275 -34.90 -14.53 28.71
N GLU A 276 -35.08 -14.13 27.44
CA GLU A 276 -36.19 -14.52 26.58
C GLU A 276 -37.58 -14.21 27.16
N ARG A 277 -37.67 -13.11 27.93
CA ARG A 277 -38.92 -12.60 28.51
C ARG A 277 -39.53 -11.46 27.69
N TRP A 278 -38.71 -10.71 26.96
CA TRP A 278 -39.18 -9.57 26.18
C TRP A 278 -39.74 -10.04 24.83
N GLY A 279 -41.05 -9.90 24.63
CA GLY A 279 -41.69 -10.20 23.33
C GLY A 279 -41.92 -11.68 23.01
N TYR A 280 -41.71 -12.56 23.99
CA TYR A 280 -42.08 -13.98 23.91
C TYR A 280 -43.51 -14.20 24.42
N GLU A 281 -44.32 -14.94 23.66
CA GLU A 281 -45.69 -15.30 24.05
C GLU A 281 -45.73 -16.53 24.98
N GLN A 282 -44.74 -17.41 24.86
CA GLN A 282 -44.60 -18.63 25.66
C GLN A 282 -43.18 -18.74 26.23
N PRO A 283 -43.02 -19.28 27.45
CA PRO A 283 -41.70 -19.59 28.00
C PRO A 283 -40.96 -20.60 27.13
N GLN A 284 -39.68 -20.34 26.87
CA GLN A 284 -38.79 -21.24 26.15
C GLN A 284 -38.13 -22.25 27.11
N PRO A 285 -37.71 -23.43 26.62
CA PRO A 285 -37.08 -24.48 27.46
C PRO A 285 -35.76 -24.03 28.12
N GLY A 286 -35.11 -23.00 27.59
CA GLY A 286 -33.94 -22.34 28.16
C GLY A 286 -33.50 -21.19 27.26
N ASN A 287 -32.80 -20.20 27.82
CA ASN A 287 -32.37 -19.04 27.05
C ASN A 287 -31.21 -19.36 26.09
N PHE A 288 -31.09 -18.57 25.02
CA PHE A 288 -30.07 -18.71 23.99
C PHE A 288 -28.63 -18.74 24.53
N TYR A 289 -28.29 -17.82 25.45
CA TYR A 289 -26.93 -17.68 25.96
C TYR A 289 -26.49 -18.95 26.71
N ASP A 290 -27.32 -19.46 27.61
CA ASP A 290 -26.99 -20.64 28.40
C ASP A 290 -26.87 -21.89 27.53
N ARG A 291 -27.74 -22.01 26.52
CA ARG A 291 -27.81 -23.18 25.64
C ARG A 291 -26.67 -23.26 24.64
N PHE A 292 -26.33 -22.16 23.99
CA PHE A 292 -25.41 -22.18 22.85
C PHE A 292 -24.05 -21.55 23.15
N ALA A 293 -23.93 -20.66 24.14
CA ALA A 293 -22.65 -20.11 24.58
C ALA A 293 -22.14 -20.84 25.83
N ALA A 294 -22.86 -20.74 26.95
CA ALA A 294 -22.37 -21.17 28.26
C ALA A 294 -22.21 -22.69 28.40
N ALA A 295 -23.07 -23.48 27.75
CA ALA A 295 -23.02 -24.94 27.80
C ALA A 295 -21.66 -25.51 27.39
N ASP A 296 -20.97 -24.87 26.45
CA ASP A 296 -19.71 -25.32 25.83
C ASP A 296 -18.57 -24.29 25.95
N ASP A 297 -18.70 -23.26 26.79
CA ASP A 297 -17.72 -22.15 26.91
C ASP A 297 -17.44 -21.46 25.55
N ARG A 298 -18.45 -21.40 24.67
CA ARG A 298 -18.29 -20.86 23.31
C ARG A 298 -18.30 -19.34 23.32
N PRO A 299 -17.33 -18.70 22.64
CA PRO A 299 -17.33 -17.25 22.50
C PRO A 299 -18.53 -16.78 21.67
N MET A 300 -19.11 -15.68 22.11
CA MET A 300 -20.30 -15.07 21.52
C MET A 300 -19.99 -13.71 20.88
N LEU A 301 -20.53 -13.51 19.69
CA LEU A 301 -20.57 -12.23 18.96
C LEU A 301 -21.98 -11.63 19.04
N LEU A 302 -22.13 -10.45 19.63
CA LEU A 302 -23.41 -9.75 19.68
C LEU A 302 -23.47 -8.68 18.58
N ASP A 303 -24.45 -8.76 17.69
CA ASP A 303 -24.67 -7.78 16.63
C ASP A 303 -25.84 -6.88 17.02
N THR A 304 -25.59 -5.58 17.14
CA THR A 304 -26.56 -4.67 17.76
C THR A 304 -26.55 -3.26 17.18
N GLY A 305 -27.48 -2.44 17.63
CA GLY A 305 -27.65 -1.05 17.22
C GLY A 305 -29.01 -0.52 17.66
N ALA A 306 -29.14 0.80 17.69
CA ALA A 306 -30.40 1.48 17.96
C ALA A 306 -30.72 2.42 16.82
N LEU A 307 -31.83 2.19 16.13
CA LEU A 307 -32.23 3.09 15.05
C LEU A 307 -32.74 4.41 15.61
N TYR A 308 -32.53 5.46 14.81
CA TYR A 308 -33.19 6.74 15.02
C TYR A 308 -33.75 7.26 13.70
N VAL A 309 -34.98 7.77 13.70
CA VAL A 309 -35.60 8.30 12.49
C VAL A 309 -35.79 9.81 12.63
N HIS A 310 -34.94 10.58 11.95
CA HIS A 310 -34.93 12.06 12.02
C HIS A 310 -36.26 12.73 11.62
N SER A 311 -37.10 12.06 10.84
CA SER A 311 -38.41 12.58 10.43
C SER A 311 -39.52 12.36 11.46
N LEU A 312 -39.27 11.56 12.50
CA LEU A 312 -40.22 11.30 13.59
C LEU A 312 -39.93 12.22 14.78
N ARG A 313 -40.98 12.55 15.53
CA ARG A 313 -40.85 13.24 16.82
C ARG A 313 -40.58 12.21 17.93
N GLY A 314 -40.21 12.67 19.12
CA GLY A 314 -39.99 11.80 20.27
C GLY A 314 -38.78 12.26 21.09
N ASP A 315 -38.13 11.31 21.73
CA ASP A 315 -36.92 11.50 22.50
C ASP A 315 -35.74 11.91 21.62
N ALA A 316 -34.74 12.54 22.23
CA ALA A 316 -33.53 12.96 21.54
C ALA A 316 -32.67 11.75 21.10
N GLU A 317 -32.01 11.87 19.96
CA GLU A 317 -31.16 10.82 19.38
C GLU A 317 -30.15 10.24 20.38
N LEU A 318 -29.43 11.10 21.10
CA LEU A 318 -28.49 10.66 22.12
C LEU A 318 -29.18 9.81 23.20
N SER A 319 -30.36 10.21 23.68
CA SER A 319 -31.07 9.48 24.73
C SER A 319 -31.50 8.08 24.25
N VAL A 320 -31.94 7.95 23.00
CA VAL A 320 -32.33 6.65 22.41
C VAL A 320 -31.12 5.73 22.28
N LYS A 321 -30.05 6.21 21.64
CA LYS A 321 -28.83 5.42 21.39
C LYS A 321 -28.09 5.10 22.69
N GLN A 322 -27.91 6.09 23.56
CA GLN A 322 -27.26 5.90 24.86
C GLN A 322 -28.07 5.03 25.83
N GLY A 323 -29.40 5.13 25.78
CA GLY A 323 -30.28 4.24 26.53
C GLY A 323 -30.15 2.78 26.12
N TRP A 324 -29.88 2.52 24.83
CA TRP A 324 -29.62 1.16 24.33
C TRP A 324 -28.21 0.69 24.65
N TRP A 325 -27.18 1.40 24.20
CA TRP A 325 -25.81 0.89 24.32
C TRP A 325 -25.41 0.70 25.78
N ARG A 326 -25.84 1.55 26.73
CA ARG A 326 -25.51 1.35 28.15
C ARG A 326 -26.08 0.05 28.71
N GLN A 327 -27.24 -0.38 28.24
CA GLN A 327 -27.79 -1.69 28.61
C GLN A 327 -27.01 -2.82 27.98
N VAL A 328 -26.53 -2.66 26.74
CA VAL A 328 -25.60 -3.62 26.11
C VAL A 328 -24.31 -3.73 26.91
N LEU A 329 -23.68 -2.60 27.29
CA LEU A 329 -22.46 -2.59 28.10
C LEU A 329 -22.65 -3.32 29.44
N GLY A 330 -23.81 -3.13 30.10
CA GLY A 330 -24.17 -3.86 31.32
C GLY A 330 -24.34 -5.36 31.07
N ALA A 331 -25.06 -5.73 30.02
CA ALA A 331 -25.31 -7.13 29.69
C ALA A 331 -24.03 -7.91 29.34
N VAL A 332 -23.04 -7.26 28.71
CA VAL A 332 -21.71 -7.83 28.42
C VAL A 332 -20.92 -8.10 29.70
N GLN A 333 -21.00 -7.20 30.68
CA GLN A 333 -20.33 -7.39 31.96
C GLN A 333 -20.86 -8.62 32.70
N ASP A 334 -22.17 -8.88 32.64
CA ASP A 334 -22.81 -10.02 33.29
C ASP A 334 -22.66 -11.34 32.50
N ARG A 335 -22.27 -11.26 31.22
CA ARG A 335 -22.17 -12.39 30.29
C ARG A 335 -20.78 -12.44 29.64
N PRO A 336 -19.75 -12.96 30.34
CA PRO A 336 -18.35 -12.86 29.93
C PRO A 336 -17.99 -13.64 28.66
N LEU A 337 -18.86 -14.53 28.20
CA LEU A 337 -18.74 -15.18 26.89
C LEU A 337 -19.15 -14.26 25.74
N ILE A 338 -19.70 -13.07 25.97
CA ILE A 338 -19.82 -12.05 24.93
C ILE A 338 -18.42 -11.47 24.70
N ARG A 339 -17.71 -12.09 23.74
CA ARG A 339 -16.31 -11.80 23.42
C ARG A 339 -16.17 -10.77 22.30
N GLY A 340 -17.24 -10.49 21.55
CA GLY A 340 -17.28 -9.41 20.57
C GLY A 340 -18.66 -8.74 20.52
N VAL A 341 -18.68 -7.43 20.31
CA VAL A 341 -19.91 -6.67 20.01
C VAL A 341 -19.72 -5.83 18.75
N THR A 342 -20.56 -6.05 17.73
CA THR A 342 -20.64 -5.19 16.55
C THR A 342 -21.81 -4.21 16.67
N PHE A 343 -21.56 -2.94 16.38
CA PHE A 343 -22.61 -1.90 16.29
C PHE A 343 -22.87 -1.53 14.84
N LEU A 344 -24.12 -1.61 14.40
CA LEU A 344 -24.50 -1.28 13.02
C LEU A 344 -24.31 0.21 12.74
N GLU A 345 -23.45 0.56 11.79
CA GLU A 345 -23.06 1.93 11.46
C GLU A 345 -23.40 2.28 10.01
N THR A 346 -24.69 2.18 9.67
CA THR A 346 -25.22 2.52 8.34
C THR A 346 -26.50 3.36 8.43
N ASN A 347 -26.82 4.05 7.34
CA ASN A 347 -28.15 4.60 7.09
C ASN A 347 -28.86 3.72 6.07
N ARG A 348 -29.97 3.10 6.44
CA ARG A 348 -30.75 2.29 5.50
C ARG A 348 -32.24 2.46 5.68
N ARG A 349 -33.00 2.05 4.67
CA ARG A 349 -34.47 2.06 4.74
C ARG A 349 -34.94 0.87 5.55
N GLU A 350 -35.72 1.13 6.59
CA GLU A 350 -36.24 0.08 7.47
C GLU A 350 -37.74 -0.15 7.23
N PRO A 351 -38.17 -1.38 6.93
CA PRO A 351 -39.58 -1.76 6.90
C PRO A 351 -40.31 -1.36 8.19
N GLU A 352 -39.67 -1.58 9.33
CA GLU A 352 -40.12 -1.24 10.68
C GLU A 352 -40.42 0.25 10.85
N ALA A 353 -39.71 1.10 10.10
CA ALA A 353 -39.90 2.55 10.06
C ALA A 353 -40.86 3.00 8.95
N GLY A 354 -41.60 2.09 8.32
CA GLY A 354 -42.47 2.36 7.17
C GLY A 354 -41.68 2.72 5.90
N GLY A 355 -40.50 2.11 5.71
CA GLY A 355 -39.62 2.36 4.58
C GLY A 355 -38.85 3.69 4.64
N ARG A 356 -38.89 4.38 5.79
CA ARG A 356 -38.10 5.60 6.04
C ARG A 356 -36.62 5.24 6.22
N VAL A 357 -35.75 6.21 5.94
CA VAL A 357 -34.31 6.08 6.24
C VAL A 357 -34.12 6.20 7.75
N ALA A 358 -33.57 5.16 8.36
CA ALA A 358 -33.21 5.13 9.75
C ALA A 358 -31.69 5.27 9.90
N ASP A 359 -31.27 6.02 10.92
CA ASP A 359 -29.88 6.32 11.25
C ASP A 359 -29.41 5.46 12.42
N TRP A 360 -28.62 4.43 12.10
CA TRP A 360 -28.05 3.52 13.09
C TRP A 360 -26.71 3.99 13.64
N ARG A 361 -26.09 5.02 13.03
CA ARG A 361 -24.69 5.39 13.29
C ARG A 361 -24.52 6.11 14.63
N ASP A 362 -23.76 5.54 15.55
CA ASP A 362 -23.47 6.19 16.82
C ASP A 362 -22.35 7.23 16.69
N THR A 363 -21.53 7.14 15.63
CA THR A 363 -20.36 8.02 15.43
C THR A 363 -20.59 9.22 14.50
N ALA A 364 -21.75 9.32 13.86
CA ALA A 364 -22.00 10.35 12.84
C ALA A 364 -22.04 11.78 13.43
N VAL A 365 -22.50 11.93 14.68
CA VAL A 365 -22.60 13.22 15.38
C VAL A 365 -21.50 13.32 16.44
N PRO A 366 -20.61 14.34 16.42
CA PRO A 366 -19.47 14.42 17.35
C PRO A 366 -19.83 14.32 18.84
N GLY A 367 -20.96 14.90 19.25
CA GLY A 367 -21.44 14.81 20.64
C GLY A 367 -21.90 13.42 21.05
N ILE A 368 -22.49 12.66 20.12
CA ILE A 368 -22.92 11.27 20.34
C ILE A 368 -21.69 10.35 20.34
N ALA A 369 -20.79 10.52 19.37
CA ALA A 369 -19.52 9.78 19.28
C ALA A 369 -18.68 9.93 20.55
N GLY A 370 -18.56 11.16 21.08
CA GLY A 370 -17.86 11.42 22.34
C GLY A 370 -18.53 10.79 23.56
N SER A 371 -19.86 10.70 23.56
CA SER A 371 -20.63 10.04 24.63
C SER A 371 -20.47 8.52 24.58
N LEU A 372 -20.55 7.91 23.39
CA LEU A 372 -20.28 6.49 23.19
C LEU A 372 -18.86 6.13 23.64
N ARG A 373 -17.85 6.90 23.20
CA ARG A 373 -16.46 6.72 23.62
C ARG A 373 -16.32 6.74 25.14
N THR A 374 -16.92 7.74 25.79
CA THR A 374 -16.85 7.90 27.24
C THR A 374 -17.46 6.70 27.97
N ASP A 375 -18.63 6.22 27.53
CA ASP A 375 -19.30 5.09 28.16
C ASP A 375 -18.54 3.77 27.92
N LEU A 376 -17.97 3.55 26.73
CA LEU A 376 -17.11 2.39 26.44
C LEU A 376 -15.84 2.38 27.31
N GLU A 377 -15.17 3.52 27.45
CA GLU A 377 -13.98 3.67 28.31
C GLU A 377 -14.32 3.44 29.79
N GLN A 378 -15.49 3.92 30.25
CA GLN A 378 -15.97 3.72 31.62
C GLN A 378 -16.35 2.27 31.92
N ALA A 379 -16.85 1.52 30.94
CA ALA A 379 -17.17 0.11 31.10
C ALA A 379 -15.92 -0.75 31.41
N GLY A 380 -14.73 -0.33 30.94
CA GLY A 380 -13.43 -0.85 31.38
C GLY A 380 -13.07 -2.27 30.91
N HIS A 381 -13.95 -2.96 30.18
CA HIS A 381 -13.75 -4.33 29.68
C HIS A 381 -13.75 -4.44 28.15
N PHE A 382 -14.04 -3.33 27.44
CA PHE A 382 -13.91 -3.27 25.99
C PHE A 382 -12.47 -2.99 25.56
N VAL A 383 -11.98 -3.80 24.63
CA VAL A 383 -10.66 -3.63 24.02
C VAL A 383 -10.83 -2.76 22.78
N PHE A 384 -9.93 -1.80 22.64
CA PHE A 384 -9.69 -1.05 21.42
C PHE A 384 -8.42 -1.60 20.74
N GLY A 385 -8.32 -1.46 19.42
CA GLY A 385 -7.20 -1.95 18.63
C GLY A 385 -5.88 -1.19 18.90
N PRO A 386 -4.75 -1.71 18.41
CA PRO A 386 -4.64 -2.91 17.58
C PRO A 386 -4.71 -4.22 18.41
N VAL A 387 -5.39 -5.22 17.86
CA VAL A 387 -5.47 -6.60 18.38
C VAL A 387 -4.73 -7.61 17.49
N THR A 388 -4.35 -7.20 16.28
CA THR A 388 -3.42 -7.88 15.37
C THR A 388 -2.27 -6.96 14.97
N ASP A 389 -1.24 -7.52 14.35
CA ASP A 389 -0.09 -6.75 13.88
C ASP A 389 -0.50 -5.76 12.77
N ARG A 390 -0.18 -4.47 12.97
CA ARG A 390 -0.60 -3.42 12.04
C ARG A 390 0.18 -3.41 10.73
N VAL A 391 -0.55 -3.42 9.62
CA VAL A 391 -0.02 -3.28 8.25
C VAL A 391 -0.12 -1.81 7.80
N THR A 392 0.75 -0.93 8.30
CA THR A 392 0.56 0.51 8.09
C THR A 392 1.01 1.00 6.69
N PRO A 393 0.40 2.07 6.13
CA PRO A 393 0.90 2.70 4.91
C PRO A 393 2.34 3.21 5.02
N GLN A 394 2.77 3.63 6.21
CA GLN A 394 4.14 4.06 6.48
C GLN A 394 5.12 2.88 6.40
N ALA A 395 4.72 1.71 6.91
CA ALA A 395 5.47 0.46 6.71
C ALA A 395 5.48 0.07 5.24
N GLY A 396 4.39 0.25 4.50
CA GLY A 396 4.36 0.05 3.05
C GLY A 396 5.32 0.94 2.28
N ALA A 397 5.34 2.25 2.59
CA ALA A 397 6.31 3.17 2.02
C ALA A 397 7.76 2.78 2.37
N ALA A 398 8.02 2.29 3.59
CA ALA A 398 9.34 1.77 3.98
C ALA A 398 9.67 0.43 3.31
N ALA A 399 8.68 -0.43 3.09
CA ALA A 399 8.85 -1.71 2.41
C ALA A 399 9.19 -1.51 0.93
N THR A 400 8.75 -0.42 0.30
CA THR A 400 9.20 -0.10 -1.07
C THR A 400 10.72 0.13 -1.18
N ASP A 401 11.40 0.36 -0.05
CA ASP A 401 12.85 0.46 0.02
C ASP A 401 13.49 -0.94 0.17
N GLN A 402 13.43 -1.72 -0.91
CA GLN A 402 13.86 -3.12 -0.93
C GLN A 402 14.99 -3.40 -1.90
N GLN A 403 15.83 -4.37 -1.53
CA GLN A 403 16.89 -4.88 -2.39
C GLN A 403 16.38 -6.06 -3.21
N TYR A 404 16.54 -5.98 -4.53
CA TYR A 404 16.57 -7.18 -5.35
C TYR A 404 17.90 -7.89 -5.11
N ASP A 405 17.87 -9.00 -4.37
CA ASP A 405 19.00 -9.90 -4.31
C ASP A 405 19.09 -10.67 -5.63
N THR A 406 20.06 -10.28 -6.45
CA THR A 406 20.33 -10.92 -7.74
C THR A 406 21.24 -12.14 -7.60
N GLY A 407 21.67 -12.50 -6.38
CA GLY A 407 22.70 -13.50 -6.14
C GLY A 407 24.09 -13.02 -6.58
N GLY A 408 25.12 -13.40 -5.82
CA GLY A 408 26.52 -13.08 -6.11
C GLY A 408 27.09 -11.88 -5.35
N ASP A 409 28.42 -11.75 -5.39
CA ASP A 409 29.17 -10.68 -4.71
C ASP A 409 28.90 -9.32 -5.39
N GLN A 410 27.86 -8.61 -4.93
CA GLN A 410 27.48 -7.30 -5.45
C GLN A 410 28.62 -6.28 -5.34
N MET A 411 29.44 -6.40 -4.31
CA MET A 411 30.60 -5.56 -4.11
C MET A 411 31.67 -5.82 -5.17
N ALA A 412 31.80 -7.06 -5.65
CA ALA A 412 32.72 -7.38 -6.75
C ALA A 412 32.28 -6.69 -8.05
N TRP A 413 30.97 -6.59 -8.31
CA TRP A 413 30.46 -5.82 -9.44
C TRP A 413 30.84 -4.35 -9.35
N ILE A 414 30.67 -3.72 -8.18
CA ILE A 414 31.09 -2.33 -7.94
C ILE A 414 32.58 -2.16 -8.24
N VAL A 415 33.42 -3.05 -7.70
CA VAL A 415 34.88 -3.04 -7.91
C VAL A 415 35.22 -3.15 -9.40
N TRP A 416 34.68 -4.13 -10.11
CA TRP A 416 35.02 -4.35 -11.52
C TRP A 416 34.47 -3.27 -12.44
N CYS A 417 33.29 -2.72 -12.15
CA CYS A 417 32.77 -1.55 -12.84
C CYS A 417 33.66 -0.32 -12.61
N ALA A 418 34.09 -0.06 -11.37
CA ALA A 418 34.99 1.04 -11.05
C ALA A 418 36.34 0.89 -11.78
N VAL A 419 36.90 -0.31 -11.83
CA VAL A 419 38.14 -0.62 -12.56
C VAL A 419 37.96 -0.40 -14.06
N GLY A 420 36.92 -0.96 -14.66
CA GLY A 420 36.62 -0.80 -16.09
C GLY A 420 36.49 0.68 -16.46
N LEU A 421 35.73 1.44 -15.66
CA LEU A 421 35.54 2.88 -15.82
C LEU A 421 36.86 3.66 -15.64
N ALA A 422 37.68 3.31 -14.66
CA ALA A 422 38.99 3.94 -14.45
C ALA A 422 39.96 3.67 -15.61
N ILE A 423 39.97 2.44 -16.16
CA ILE A 423 40.77 2.09 -17.34
C ILE A 423 40.31 2.93 -18.53
N VAL A 424 38.99 2.97 -18.80
CA VAL A 424 38.45 3.77 -19.91
C VAL A 424 38.75 5.26 -19.71
N PHE A 425 38.70 5.76 -18.48
CA PHE A 425 39.10 7.13 -18.13
C PHE A 425 40.57 7.40 -18.47
N LEU A 426 41.49 6.53 -18.07
CA LEU A 426 42.93 6.67 -18.38
C LEU A 426 43.18 6.61 -19.89
N LEU A 427 42.53 5.67 -20.58
CA LEU A 427 42.56 5.56 -22.03
C LEU A 427 42.00 6.81 -22.72
N SER A 428 40.97 7.45 -22.16
CA SER A 428 40.43 8.71 -22.68
C SER A 428 41.50 9.82 -22.73
N GLY A 429 42.45 9.82 -21.80
CA GLY A 429 43.59 10.74 -21.81
C GLY A 429 44.51 10.52 -23.01
N VAL A 430 44.76 9.25 -23.37
CA VAL A 430 45.58 8.84 -24.52
C VAL A 430 44.85 9.11 -25.83
N PHE A 431 43.63 8.59 -25.98
CA PHE A 431 42.81 8.78 -27.18
C PHE A 431 42.42 10.24 -27.41
N GLY A 432 42.24 11.02 -26.35
CA GLY A 432 42.00 12.46 -26.47
C GLY A 432 43.17 13.22 -27.12
N ARG A 433 44.40 12.69 -27.05
CA ARG A 433 45.55 13.22 -27.78
C ARG A 433 45.65 12.66 -29.20
N LEU A 434 45.41 11.36 -29.37
CA LEU A 434 45.58 10.67 -30.65
C LEU A 434 44.44 10.94 -31.66
N LEU A 435 43.21 11.14 -31.17
CA LEU A 435 41.99 11.31 -31.98
C LEU A 435 41.21 12.57 -31.59
N PRO A 436 41.76 13.79 -31.81
CA PRO A 436 41.07 15.04 -31.46
C PRO A 436 39.72 15.21 -32.18
N SER A 437 39.58 14.60 -33.36
CA SER A 437 38.36 14.67 -34.15
C SER A 437 37.15 13.99 -33.49
N TRP A 438 37.34 13.12 -32.49
CA TRP A 438 36.25 12.46 -31.77
C TRP A 438 35.64 13.30 -30.65
N ARG A 439 36.33 14.36 -30.24
CA ARG A 439 35.96 15.17 -29.08
C ARG A 439 34.64 15.93 -29.25
N TYR A 440 34.06 16.28 -28.11
CA TYR A 440 32.91 17.17 -28.03
C TYR A 440 33.27 18.56 -28.63
N PRO A 441 32.45 19.12 -29.56
CA PRO A 441 32.85 20.30 -30.33
C PRO A 441 32.93 21.61 -29.54
N ASP A 442 32.18 21.77 -28.45
CA ASP A 442 31.94 23.08 -27.81
C ASP A 442 32.00 23.02 -26.27
N ASP A 443 33.20 22.98 -25.68
CA ASP A 443 33.37 23.04 -24.20
C ASP A 443 33.22 24.45 -23.58
N GLY A 444 32.99 25.49 -24.40
CA GLY A 444 33.03 26.90 -23.95
C GLY A 444 31.98 27.87 -24.52
N LYS A 445 31.10 27.46 -25.44
CA LYS A 445 30.05 28.34 -25.99
C LYS A 445 28.75 28.26 -25.16
N PRO A 446 27.93 29.33 -25.10
CA PRO A 446 26.68 29.36 -24.33
C PRO A 446 25.52 28.55 -24.98
N GLY A 447 25.78 27.29 -25.35
CA GLY A 447 24.79 26.35 -25.88
C GLY A 447 24.39 25.26 -24.88
N ARG A 448 23.34 24.49 -25.21
CA ARG A 448 22.88 23.33 -24.44
C ARG A 448 23.92 22.19 -24.54
N ASP A 449 24.37 21.66 -23.41
CA ASP A 449 25.35 20.55 -23.36
C ASP A 449 24.65 19.21 -23.60
N LEU A 450 24.84 18.63 -24.79
CA LEU A 450 24.18 17.39 -25.20
C LEU A 450 24.71 16.16 -24.47
N ARG A 451 25.88 16.25 -23.80
CA ARG A 451 26.38 15.15 -22.95
C ARG A 451 25.47 14.94 -21.74
N LEU A 452 25.00 16.03 -21.13
CA LEU A 452 24.06 15.98 -20.02
C LEU A 452 22.71 15.39 -20.46
N ASP A 453 22.23 15.76 -21.67
CA ASP A 453 21.00 15.17 -22.22
C ASP A 453 21.17 13.68 -22.51
N LEU A 454 22.27 13.27 -23.16
CA LEU A 454 22.55 11.85 -23.43
C LEU A 454 22.59 11.04 -22.13
N PHE A 455 23.23 11.60 -21.10
CA PHE A 455 23.38 10.92 -19.81
C PHE A 455 22.07 10.86 -19.02
N ARG A 456 21.25 11.92 -19.05
CA ARG A 456 19.88 11.86 -18.51
C ARG A 456 19.03 10.81 -19.24
N GLY A 457 19.24 10.65 -20.54
CA GLY A 457 18.58 9.63 -21.37
C GLY A 457 18.94 8.21 -20.95
N PHE A 458 20.21 7.95 -20.67
CA PHE A 458 20.66 6.68 -20.09
C PHE A 458 19.97 6.38 -18.78
N ILE A 459 20.00 7.32 -17.83
CA ILE A 459 19.48 7.13 -16.48
C ILE A 459 17.98 6.88 -16.52
N ILE A 460 17.21 7.66 -17.28
CA ILE A 460 15.76 7.46 -17.33
C ILE A 460 15.39 6.13 -17.98
N LEU A 461 16.16 5.64 -18.95
CA LEU A 461 15.93 4.30 -19.51
C LEU A 461 16.24 3.20 -18.50
N ALA A 462 17.32 3.34 -17.74
CA ALA A 462 17.62 2.42 -16.63
C ALA A 462 16.47 2.37 -15.63
N VAL A 463 15.95 3.53 -15.23
CA VAL A 463 14.78 3.64 -14.33
C VAL A 463 13.55 2.97 -14.95
N VAL A 464 13.22 3.23 -16.22
CA VAL A 464 12.08 2.58 -16.88
C VAL A 464 12.25 1.06 -16.88
N ILE A 465 13.45 0.55 -17.19
CA ILE A 465 13.72 -0.90 -17.21
C ILE A 465 13.55 -1.52 -15.82
N THR A 466 14.03 -0.88 -14.75
CA THR A 466 13.93 -1.46 -13.40
C THR A 466 12.51 -1.43 -12.84
N HIS A 467 11.66 -0.48 -13.27
CA HIS A 467 10.27 -0.39 -12.82
C HIS A 467 9.31 -1.31 -13.60
N ILE A 468 9.75 -1.83 -14.75
CA ILE A 468 9.04 -2.89 -15.46
C ILE A 468 9.64 -4.21 -14.96
N GLU A 469 9.06 -4.77 -13.91
CA GLU A 469 9.59 -5.91 -13.14
C GLU A 469 9.60 -7.27 -13.90
N ILE A 470 9.86 -7.26 -15.21
CA ILE A 470 10.01 -8.47 -16.02
C ILE A 470 11.49 -8.88 -16.08
N GLY A 471 11.75 -10.16 -15.84
CA GLY A 471 13.08 -10.74 -15.98
C GLY A 471 13.58 -10.71 -17.43
N GLY A 472 14.83 -10.33 -17.64
CA GLY A 472 15.45 -10.36 -18.97
C GLY A 472 16.83 -9.72 -19.01
N PRO A 473 17.48 -9.72 -20.19
CA PRO A 473 18.84 -9.21 -20.34
C PRO A 473 18.99 -7.74 -19.93
N TYR A 474 18.02 -6.89 -20.25
CA TYR A 474 18.07 -5.47 -19.89
C TYR A 474 17.94 -5.24 -18.38
N SER A 475 17.00 -5.92 -17.71
CA SER A 475 16.83 -5.81 -16.26
C SER A 475 18.03 -6.38 -15.52
N TYR A 476 18.57 -7.52 -15.96
CA TYR A 476 19.83 -8.06 -15.43
C TYR A 476 20.99 -7.06 -15.54
N ILE A 477 21.26 -6.55 -16.75
CA ILE A 477 22.32 -5.58 -16.99
C ILE A 477 22.12 -4.31 -16.15
N THR A 478 20.90 -3.78 -16.10
CA THR A 478 20.62 -2.53 -15.41
C THR A 478 20.76 -2.70 -13.89
N LEU A 479 20.24 -3.78 -13.32
CA LEU A 479 20.36 -4.06 -11.89
C LEU A 479 21.80 -4.32 -11.43
N HIS A 480 22.66 -4.91 -12.28
CA HIS A 480 24.07 -5.17 -11.92
C HIS A 480 25.01 -4.01 -12.27
N ALA A 481 24.94 -3.46 -13.49
CA ALA A 481 25.86 -2.43 -13.97
C ALA A 481 25.48 -1.02 -13.48
N VAL A 482 24.18 -0.75 -13.28
CA VAL A 482 23.66 0.53 -12.76
C VAL A 482 23.25 0.42 -11.29
N GLY A 483 22.89 -0.76 -10.78
CA GLY A 483 22.59 -0.93 -9.34
C GLY A 483 23.80 -0.73 -8.42
N ALA A 484 25.03 -0.76 -8.95
CA ALA A 484 26.23 -0.31 -8.27
C ALA A 484 26.23 1.21 -7.96
N ILE A 485 25.54 2.02 -8.78
CA ILE A 485 25.49 3.49 -8.71
C ILE A 485 24.06 3.89 -9.04
N THR A 486 23.16 3.82 -8.06
CA THR A 486 21.73 3.80 -8.34
C THR A 486 21.27 5.00 -9.19
N GLY A 487 20.42 4.74 -10.19
CA GLY A 487 20.02 5.75 -11.16
C GLY A 487 19.36 6.99 -10.56
N ALA A 488 18.69 6.86 -9.41
CA ALA A 488 17.97 7.95 -8.75
C ALA A 488 18.90 9.08 -8.29
N GLU A 489 20.03 8.76 -7.66
CA GLU A 489 21.00 9.75 -7.16
C GLU A 489 21.52 10.62 -8.30
N MET A 490 21.87 9.96 -9.40
CA MET A 490 22.41 10.65 -10.56
C MET A 490 21.36 11.50 -11.26
N PHE A 491 20.10 11.06 -11.25
CA PHE A 491 18.98 11.85 -11.73
C PHE A 491 18.77 13.13 -10.89
N VAL A 492 18.84 13.02 -9.56
CA VAL A 492 18.75 14.16 -8.62
C VAL A 492 19.94 15.11 -8.80
N PHE A 493 21.16 14.57 -8.88
CA PHE A 493 22.40 15.32 -9.10
C PHE A 493 22.36 16.15 -10.40
N LEU A 494 22.03 15.51 -11.52
CA LEU A 494 21.97 16.18 -12.83
C LEU A 494 20.86 17.22 -12.88
N SER A 495 19.73 16.97 -12.20
CA SER A 495 18.66 17.94 -12.09
C SER A 495 19.13 19.21 -11.37
N GLY A 496 19.83 19.06 -10.23
CA GLY A 496 20.49 20.16 -9.53
C GLY A 496 21.52 20.87 -10.43
N MET A 497 22.38 20.14 -11.13
CA MET A 497 23.39 20.70 -12.02
C MET A 497 22.80 21.53 -13.16
N VAL A 498 21.81 21.01 -13.87
CA VAL A 498 21.15 21.73 -14.97
C VAL A 498 20.46 22.99 -14.46
N LEU A 499 19.83 22.94 -13.29
CA LEU A 499 19.21 24.10 -12.66
C LEU A 499 20.25 25.15 -12.24
N GLY A 500 21.34 24.74 -11.59
CA GLY A 500 22.44 25.62 -11.20
C GLY A 500 23.10 26.31 -12.40
N MET A 501 23.17 25.62 -13.55
CA MET A 501 23.66 26.18 -14.80
C MET A 501 22.69 27.18 -15.43
N THR A 502 21.39 26.88 -15.46
CA THR A 502 20.40 27.62 -16.25
C THR A 502 19.78 28.80 -15.50
N TYR A 503 19.61 28.69 -14.19
CA TYR A 503 18.97 29.71 -13.36
C TYR A 503 19.70 31.08 -13.39
N PRO A 504 21.04 31.16 -13.38
CA PRO A 504 21.75 32.44 -13.49
C PRO A 504 21.48 33.16 -14.82
N PHE A 505 21.28 32.43 -15.92
CA PHE A 505 20.90 33.03 -17.20
C PHE A 505 19.47 33.58 -17.16
N ALA A 506 18.55 32.89 -16.48
CA ALA A 506 17.20 33.40 -16.27
C ALA A 506 17.20 34.70 -15.48
N ILE A 507 18.00 34.80 -14.41
CA ILE A 507 18.16 36.05 -13.65
C ILE A 507 18.73 37.17 -14.52
N LYS A 508 19.80 36.89 -15.29
CA LYS A 508 20.40 37.90 -16.18
C LYS A 508 19.42 38.42 -17.23
N LYS A 509 18.51 37.58 -17.70
CA LYS A 509 17.55 37.91 -18.77
C LYS A 509 16.27 38.58 -18.25
N PHE A 510 15.77 38.15 -17.09
CA PHE A 510 14.42 38.51 -16.62
C PHE A 510 14.40 39.17 -15.23
N GLY A 511 15.54 39.23 -14.53
CA GLY A 511 15.62 39.68 -13.14
C GLY A 511 15.42 38.55 -12.13
N GLU A 512 15.79 38.82 -10.87
CA GLU A 512 15.82 37.83 -9.80
C GLU A 512 14.44 37.32 -9.41
N TRP A 513 13.49 38.24 -9.19
CA TRP A 513 12.12 37.90 -8.82
C TRP A 513 11.40 37.11 -9.92
N ALA A 514 11.54 37.52 -11.19
CA ALA A 514 10.90 36.81 -12.31
C ALA A 514 11.47 35.40 -12.50
N ALA A 515 12.78 35.21 -12.28
CA ALA A 515 13.40 33.89 -12.29
C ALA A 515 12.89 33.01 -11.13
N ALA A 516 12.73 33.57 -9.92
CA ALA A 516 12.17 32.87 -8.77
C ALA A 516 10.72 32.43 -9.03
N VAL A 517 9.87 33.34 -9.51
CA VAL A 517 8.50 33.02 -9.93
C VAL A 517 8.48 31.94 -11.01
N GLY A 518 9.42 31.97 -11.96
CA GLY A 518 9.59 30.91 -12.96
C GLY A 518 9.90 29.54 -12.36
N ALA A 519 10.80 29.48 -11.37
CA ALA A 519 11.11 28.24 -10.64
C ALA A 519 9.92 27.74 -9.83
N TRP A 520 9.20 28.60 -9.11
CA TRP A 520 8.00 28.20 -8.37
C TRP A 520 6.87 27.76 -9.28
N LYS A 521 6.68 28.39 -10.46
CA LYS A 521 5.75 27.90 -11.48
C LYS A 521 6.10 26.48 -11.93
N ARG A 522 7.39 26.17 -12.06
CA ARG A 522 7.86 24.81 -12.40
C ARG A 522 7.60 23.82 -11.25
N ALA A 523 7.91 24.18 -10.01
CA ALA A 523 7.62 23.37 -8.83
C ALA A 523 6.11 23.10 -8.70
N ARG A 524 5.27 24.13 -8.87
CA ARG A 524 3.81 24.01 -8.95
C ARG A 524 3.38 23.06 -10.06
N LYS A 525 3.96 23.16 -11.25
CA LYS A 525 3.62 22.25 -12.37
C LYS A 525 3.98 20.80 -12.03
N GLN A 526 5.13 20.54 -11.40
CA GLN A 526 5.49 19.20 -10.95
C GLN A 526 4.49 18.68 -9.92
N TYR A 527 4.15 19.49 -8.91
CA TYR A 527 3.16 19.13 -7.89
C TYR A 527 1.79 18.79 -8.49
N LEU A 528 1.26 19.65 -9.36
CA LEU A 528 -0.03 19.43 -10.00
C LEU A 528 -0.03 18.19 -10.92
N VAL A 529 1.10 17.92 -11.58
CA VAL A 529 1.25 16.70 -12.39
C VAL A 529 1.27 15.46 -11.50
N THR A 530 1.94 15.52 -10.35
CA THR A 530 1.93 14.43 -9.37
C THR A 530 0.53 14.14 -8.88
N LEU A 531 -0.21 15.16 -8.43
CA LEU A 531 -1.62 15.01 -8.04
C LEU A 531 -2.47 14.45 -9.18
N GLY A 532 -2.25 14.93 -10.41
CA GLY A 532 -2.94 14.44 -11.60
C GLY A 532 -2.67 12.96 -11.88
N VAL A 533 -1.41 12.51 -11.76
CA VAL A 533 -1.06 11.09 -11.95
C VAL A 533 -1.72 10.22 -10.89
N ILE A 534 -1.70 10.64 -9.62
CA ILE A 534 -2.37 9.93 -8.52
C ILE A 534 -3.87 9.77 -8.82
N LEU A 535 -4.56 10.85 -9.21
CA LEU A 535 -5.99 10.80 -9.55
C LEU A 535 -6.27 9.96 -10.79
N VAL A 536 -5.42 10.01 -11.81
CA VAL A 536 -5.60 9.19 -13.02
C VAL A 536 -5.42 7.72 -12.69
N VAL A 537 -4.39 7.34 -11.93
CA VAL A 537 -4.19 5.94 -11.49
C VAL A 537 -5.35 5.47 -10.63
N PHE A 538 -5.81 6.31 -9.69
CA PHE A 538 -7.01 6.03 -8.91
C PHE A 538 -8.25 5.85 -9.80
N ALA A 539 -8.49 6.73 -10.78
CA ALA A 539 -9.60 6.58 -11.71
C ALA A 539 -9.48 5.29 -12.56
N LEU A 540 -8.27 4.88 -12.92
CA LEU A 540 -8.02 3.64 -13.64
C LEU A 540 -8.27 2.39 -12.77
N SER A 541 -8.32 2.49 -11.45
CA SER A 541 -8.62 1.33 -10.58
C SER A 541 -10.07 0.84 -10.73
N PHE A 542 -10.96 1.71 -11.23
CA PHE A 542 -12.33 1.34 -11.57
C PHE A 542 -12.45 0.56 -12.88
N VAL A 543 -11.37 0.45 -13.67
CA VAL A 543 -11.38 -0.26 -14.95
C VAL A 543 -11.08 -1.76 -14.70
N PRO A 544 -12.05 -2.66 -14.94
CA PRO A 544 -11.97 -4.04 -14.42
C PRO A 544 -10.86 -4.91 -15.02
N PHE A 545 -10.37 -4.59 -16.22
CA PHE A 545 -9.31 -5.33 -16.89
C PHE A 545 -7.90 -4.76 -16.62
N LEU A 546 -7.78 -3.69 -15.82
CA LEU A 546 -6.49 -3.13 -15.42
C LEU A 546 -6.11 -3.65 -14.04
N ASN A 547 -4.90 -4.20 -13.92
CA ASN A 547 -4.31 -4.62 -12.66
C ASN A 547 -3.63 -3.42 -11.98
N THR A 548 -4.43 -2.51 -11.43
CA THR A 548 -3.89 -1.32 -10.75
C THR A 548 -3.17 -1.64 -9.44
N ASP A 549 -3.52 -2.74 -8.77
CA ASP A 549 -2.86 -3.20 -7.55
C ASP A 549 -1.34 -3.33 -7.73
N ALA A 550 -0.87 -3.71 -8.93
CA ALA A 550 0.56 -3.81 -9.26
C ALA A 550 1.36 -2.50 -9.08
N ILE A 551 0.70 -1.34 -9.10
CA ILE A 551 1.33 -0.03 -8.88
C ILE A 551 0.75 0.74 -7.69
N THR A 552 -0.43 0.36 -7.19
CA THR A 552 -1.10 0.98 -6.03
C THR A 552 -0.91 0.21 -4.72
N THR A 553 -0.28 -0.95 -4.78
CA THR A 553 0.13 -1.75 -3.61
C THR A 553 1.59 -2.11 -3.71
N PHE A 554 2.15 -2.59 -2.61
CA PHE A 554 3.49 -3.15 -2.60
C PHE A 554 3.51 -4.44 -1.77
N THR A 555 4.04 -5.52 -2.36
CA THR A 555 4.23 -6.80 -1.68
C THR A 555 5.67 -6.92 -1.23
N ASP A 556 5.87 -7.13 0.06
CA ASP A 556 7.19 -7.29 0.66
C ASP A 556 7.86 -8.58 0.17
N ARG A 557 9.15 -8.51 -0.16
CA ARG A 557 9.96 -9.66 -0.58
C ARG A 557 10.85 -10.22 0.52
N GLY A 558 10.68 -9.78 1.77
CA GLY A 558 11.49 -10.21 2.90
C GLY A 558 12.85 -9.51 3.00
N THR A 559 13.17 -8.60 2.09
CA THR A 559 14.44 -7.85 2.06
C THR A 559 14.31 -6.41 2.56
N GLY A 560 13.12 -6.01 2.98
CA GLY A 560 12.82 -4.67 3.51
C GLY A 560 13.03 -4.57 5.02
N THR A 561 12.57 -3.47 5.60
CA THR A 561 12.67 -3.21 7.06
C THR A 561 11.97 -4.26 7.94
N GLY A 562 10.98 -4.98 7.40
CA GLY A 562 10.29 -6.07 8.09
C GLY A 562 11.05 -7.41 8.07
N GLY A 563 12.13 -7.53 7.28
CA GLY A 563 12.88 -8.76 7.10
C GLY A 563 12.04 -9.93 6.56
N VAL A 564 12.59 -11.15 6.60
CA VAL A 564 11.94 -12.37 6.09
C VAL A 564 10.58 -12.66 6.73
N GLY A 565 10.33 -12.17 7.96
CA GLY A 565 9.04 -12.33 8.63
C GLY A 565 7.91 -11.51 8.01
N ALA A 566 8.24 -10.50 7.21
CA ALA A 566 7.26 -9.71 6.46
C ALA A 566 7.10 -10.18 5.01
N GLU A 567 7.86 -11.18 4.55
CA GLU A 567 7.77 -11.67 3.16
C GLU A 567 6.34 -12.07 2.78
N GLY A 568 5.87 -11.62 1.62
CA GLY A 568 4.50 -11.84 1.16
C GLY A 568 3.47 -10.83 1.70
N ARG A 569 3.82 -10.02 2.70
CA ARG A 569 2.93 -9.01 3.28
C ARG A 569 2.59 -7.92 2.26
N VAL A 570 1.30 -7.60 2.10
CA VAL A 570 0.83 -6.61 1.12
C VAL A 570 0.50 -5.29 1.80
N TYR A 571 0.99 -4.19 1.24
CA TYR A 571 0.73 -2.84 1.76
C TYR A 571 -0.09 -1.99 0.80
N ASP A 572 -1.02 -1.21 1.33
CA ASP A 572 -1.73 -0.18 0.56
C ASP A 572 -0.89 1.07 0.38
N LEU A 573 -0.73 1.52 -0.86
CA LEU A 573 -0.08 2.80 -1.18
C LEU A 573 -1.09 3.89 -1.57
N TYR A 574 -2.38 3.54 -1.61
CA TYR A 574 -3.51 4.44 -1.84
C TYR A 574 -4.48 4.41 -0.65
N PRO A 575 -3.99 4.60 0.59
CA PRO A 575 -4.86 4.59 1.76
C PRO A 575 -5.95 5.66 1.60
N ASN A 576 -7.18 5.28 1.91
CA ASN A 576 -8.35 6.16 1.87
C ASN A 576 -8.64 6.81 0.50
N ALA A 577 -8.11 6.31 -0.61
CA ALA A 577 -8.34 6.93 -1.91
C ALA A 577 -9.83 6.90 -2.32
N MET A 578 -10.55 5.84 -1.95
CA MET A 578 -11.99 5.72 -2.19
C MET A 578 -12.81 6.84 -1.53
N GLN A 579 -12.36 7.32 -0.37
CA GLN A 579 -13.03 8.34 0.43
C GLN A 579 -12.95 9.72 -0.23
N LEU A 580 -12.06 9.91 -1.22
CA LEU A 580 -12.06 11.10 -2.06
C LEU A 580 -13.33 11.24 -2.91
N LEU A 581 -14.09 10.16 -3.12
CA LEU A 581 -15.35 10.16 -3.85
C LEU A 581 -16.57 10.39 -2.96
N ALA A 582 -16.44 10.32 -1.64
CA ALA A 582 -17.52 10.60 -0.71
C ALA A 582 -17.97 12.07 -0.85
N TYR A 583 -19.25 12.37 -0.57
CA TYR A 583 -19.78 13.73 -0.63
C TYR A 583 -20.39 14.19 0.71
N PRO A 584 -19.78 15.19 1.39
CA PRO A 584 -18.48 15.81 1.08
C PRO A 584 -17.30 14.88 1.40
N PRO A 585 -16.17 14.98 0.68
CA PRO A 585 -15.00 14.17 0.96
C PRO A 585 -14.42 14.53 2.34
N PRO A 586 -14.07 13.56 3.18
CA PRO A 586 -13.58 13.83 4.52
C PRO A 586 -12.17 14.46 4.47
N TRP A 587 -11.90 15.35 5.43
CA TRP A 587 -10.68 16.18 5.41
C TRP A 587 -9.38 15.37 5.49
N TYR A 588 -9.37 14.24 6.21
CA TYR A 588 -8.17 13.42 6.33
C TYR A 588 -7.72 12.84 4.97
N ALA A 589 -8.67 12.38 4.14
CA ALA A 589 -8.37 11.85 2.81
C ALA A 589 -7.86 12.96 1.87
N ILE A 590 -8.47 14.15 1.94
CA ILE A 590 -8.01 15.34 1.19
C ILE A 590 -6.58 15.70 1.60
N ARG A 591 -6.29 15.71 2.90
CA ARG A 591 -4.95 16.02 3.43
C ARG A 591 -3.92 15.01 2.92
N GLN A 592 -4.19 13.71 3.03
CA GLN A 592 -3.28 12.65 2.55
C GLN A 592 -2.97 12.80 1.06
N PHE A 593 -3.99 13.10 0.25
CA PHE A 593 -3.84 13.37 -1.18
C PHE A 593 -2.98 14.62 -1.44
N LEU A 594 -3.27 15.74 -0.78
CA LEU A 594 -2.54 16.99 -0.98
C LEU A 594 -1.09 16.95 -0.47
N LEU A 595 -0.81 16.17 0.56
CA LEU A 595 0.53 16.00 1.16
C LEU A 595 1.33 14.87 0.49
N LEU A 596 0.82 14.25 -0.57
CA LEU A 596 1.49 13.16 -1.29
C LEU A 596 1.81 11.97 -0.38
N GLU A 597 0.91 11.66 0.56
CA GLU A 597 0.99 10.46 1.41
C GLU A 597 0.50 9.20 0.67
N MET A 598 -0.09 9.38 -0.52
CA MET A 598 -0.51 8.32 -1.42
C MET A 598 0.05 8.54 -2.82
N GLY A 599 0.30 7.45 -3.54
CA GLY A 599 0.80 7.50 -4.91
C GLY A 599 1.35 6.18 -5.41
N PRO A 600 1.56 6.05 -6.73
CA PRO A 600 2.05 4.80 -7.28
C PRO A 600 3.55 4.69 -6.99
N TRP A 601 4.00 3.52 -6.50
CA TRP A 601 5.39 3.34 -6.06
C TRP A 601 6.45 3.73 -7.10
N PRO A 602 6.27 3.51 -8.43
CA PRO A 602 7.27 3.92 -9.44
C PRO A 602 7.45 5.43 -9.59
N PHE A 603 6.55 6.22 -9.01
CA PHE A 603 6.49 7.67 -9.15
C PHE A 603 6.88 8.42 -7.87
N ASN A 604 7.20 7.68 -6.80
CA ASN A 604 7.33 8.20 -5.45
C ASN A 604 8.37 9.35 -5.33
N ILE A 605 9.52 9.24 -6.03
CA ILE A 605 10.60 10.25 -6.03
C ILE A 605 10.14 11.67 -6.44
N MET A 606 8.98 11.82 -7.08
CA MET A 606 8.48 13.13 -7.49
C MET A 606 8.13 14.03 -6.31
N GLY A 607 7.73 13.47 -5.17
CA GLY A 607 7.54 14.24 -3.94
C GLY A 607 8.80 14.99 -3.53
N LEU A 608 9.96 14.31 -3.54
CA LEU A 608 11.27 14.92 -3.27
C LEU A 608 11.54 16.09 -4.23
N PHE A 609 11.32 15.90 -5.54
CA PHE A 609 11.56 16.96 -6.52
C PHE A 609 10.66 18.18 -6.34
N VAL A 610 9.40 17.99 -5.93
CA VAL A 610 8.49 19.10 -5.63
C VAL A 610 9.06 19.95 -4.50
N VAL A 611 9.46 19.31 -3.40
CA VAL A 611 10.02 19.98 -2.22
C VAL A 611 11.33 20.68 -2.57
N LEU A 612 12.31 19.98 -3.15
CA LEU A 612 13.59 20.57 -3.52
C LEU A 612 13.44 21.73 -4.52
N SER A 613 12.49 21.61 -5.46
CA SER A 613 12.25 22.66 -6.45
C SER A 613 11.66 23.94 -5.86
N LEU A 614 10.91 23.83 -4.76
CA LEU A 614 10.37 24.97 -4.02
C LEU A 614 11.49 25.84 -3.43
N PHE A 615 12.57 25.20 -2.97
CA PHE A 615 13.72 25.87 -2.34
C PHE A 615 14.79 26.38 -3.33
N ILE A 616 14.68 26.08 -4.64
CA ILE A 616 15.65 26.54 -5.66
C ILE A 616 15.94 28.04 -5.55
N PRO A 617 14.94 28.96 -5.47
CA PRO A 617 15.23 30.38 -5.42
C PRO A 617 16.08 30.76 -4.20
N VAL A 618 15.81 30.15 -3.04
CA VAL A 618 16.57 30.38 -1.81
C VAL A 618 18.00 29.87 -1.94
N PHE A 619 18.19 28.64 -2.42
CA PHE A 619 19.53 28.07 -2.62
C PHE A 619 20.35 28.91 -3.61
N MET A 620 19.74 29.30 -4.72
CA MET A 620 20.41 30.11 -5.74
C MET A 620 20.73 31.52 -5.26
N TRP A 621 19.88 32.11 -4.41
CA TRP A 621 20.16 33.39 -3.76
C TRP A 621 21.40 33.31 -2.85
N VAL A 622 21.54 32.24 -2.06
CA VAL A 622 22.72 31.98 -1.21
C VAL A 622 23.97 31.79 -2.07
N ILE A 623 23.91 30.92 -3.08
CA ILE A 623 25.05 30.58 -3.95
C ILE A 623 25.58 31.83 -4.67
N ARG A 624 24.68 32.68 -5.19
CA ARG A 624 25.04 33.91 -5.92
C ARG A 624 25.76 34.94 -5.08
N ARG A 625 25.51 34.96 -3.77
CA ARG A 625 26.17 35.86 -2.82
C ARG A 625 27.52 35.34 -2.34
N GLY A 626 27.99 34.22 -2.87
CA GLY A 626 29.28 33.62 -2.50
C GLY A 626 29.21 32.72 -1.28
N PHE A 627 28.05 32.55 -0.65
CA PHE A 627 27.85 31.69 0.52
C PHE A 627 27.57 30.22 0.15
N TRP A 628 28.08 29.75 -0.99
CA TRP A 628 27.90 28.37 -1.44
C TRP A 628 28.47 27.36 -0.43
N TRP A 629 29.57 27.70 0.26
CA TRP A 629 30.17 26.85 1.28
C TRP A 629 29.26 26.69 2.49
N ALA A 630 28.59 27.76 2.92
CA ALA A 630 27.64 27.73 4.03
C ALA A 630 26.44 26.86 3.69
N LEU A 631 25.93 26.95 2.46
CA LEU A 631 24.88 26.05 1.96
C LEU A 631 25.32 24.58 2.05
N LEU A 632 26.55 24.26 1.62
CA LEU A 632 27.05 22.88 1.68
C LEU A 632 27.30 22.42 3.12
N VAL A 633 27.80 23.28 4.01
CA VAL A 633 27.97 22.95 5.44
C VAL A 633 26.63 22.61 6.09
N VAL A 634 25.60 23.45 5.88
CA VAL A 634 24.24 23.16 6.37
C VAL A 634 23.70 21.88 5.74
N SER A 635 23.90 21.71 4.43
CA SER A 635 23.47 20.51 3.71
C SER A 635 24.09 19.24 4.28
N TRP A 636 25.38 19.24 4.61
CA TRP A 636 26.04 18.10 5.23
C TRP A 636 25.64 17.92 6.69
N ALA A 637 25.38 18.99 7.44
CA ALA A 637 24.87 18.91 8.79
C ALA A 637 23.49 18.22 8.83
N LEU A 638 22.61 18.53 7.88
CA LEU A 638 21.30 17.86 7.73
C LEU A 638 21.46 16.38 7.35
N TYR A 639 22.41 16.06 6.45
CA TYR A 639 22.73 14.67 6.10
C TYR A 639 23.19 13.88 7.33
N VAL A 640 24.14 14.41 8.11
CA VAL A 640 24.63 13.78 9.34
C VAL A 640 23.53 13.67 10.39
N PHE A 641 22.69 14.71 10.54
CA PHE A 641 21.56 14.69 11.46
C PHE A 641 20.60 13.54 11.14
N GLN A 642 20.23 13.35 9.87
CA GLN A 642 19.36 12.24 9.46
C GLN A 642 20.03 10.88 9.65
N ALA A 643 21.34 10.77 9.35
CA ALA A 643 22.08 9.53 9.56
C ALA A 643 22.13 9.11 11.04
N VAL A 644 22.10 10.07 11.97
CA VAL A 644 22.02 9.82 13.42
C VAL A 644 20.58 9.65 13.91
N ASN A 645 19.59 10.19 13.18
CA ASN A 645 18.16 10.14 13.52
C ASN A 645 17.35 9.57 12.33
N PRO A 646 17.51 8.28 12.00
CA PRO A 646 16.92 7.69 10.78
C PRO A 646 15.38 7.78 10.75
N ASP A 647 14.73 7.76 11.91
CA ASP A 647 13.27 7.81 12.05
C ASP A 647 12.68 9.22 11.88
N PHE A 648 13.50 10.26 11.78
CA PHE A 648 13.02 11.63 11.66
C PHE A 648 12.44 11.89 10.26
N ARG A 649 11.13 12.14 10.18
CA ARG A 649 10.38 12.35 8.93
C ARG A 649 9.52 13.63 8.99
N PRO A 650 9.95 14.75 8.37
CA PRO A 650 9.29 16.04 8.55
C PRO A 650 7.97 16.22 7.78
N LEU A 651 7.71 15.45 6.70
CA LEU A 651 6.54 15.67 5.83
C LEU A 651 5.55 14.50 5.80
N ASN A 652 5.92 13.32 6.30
CA ASN A 652 5.14 12.05 6.23
C ASN A 652 4.73 11.63 4.81
N SER A 653 5.14 12.37 3.77
CA SER A 653 4.91 12.03 2.37
C SER A 653 5.53 10.68 2.02
N GLN A 654 4.91 9.97 1.09
CA GLN A 654 5.30 8.61 0.71
C GLN A 654 6.78 8.50 0.30
N PHE A 655 7.36 9.58 -0.24
CA PHE A 655 8.75 9.57 -0.72
C PHE A 655 9.77 9.57 0.40
N GLU A 656 9.45 10.03 1.61
CA GLU A 656 10.43 10.18 2.69
C GLU A 656 10.97 8.85 3.18
N SER A 657 10.22 7.77 3.01
CA SER A 657 10.65 6.42 3.41
C SER A 657 11.78 5.86 2.53
N VAL A 658 11.77 6.17 1.22
CA VAL A 658 12.78 5.68 0.25
C VAL A 658 13.82 6.76 -0.07
N PHE A 659 13.38 8.02 -0.05
CA PHE A 659 14.18 9.18 -0.39
C PHE A 659 14.17 10.22 0.75
N PRO A 660 14.73 9.93 1.94
CA PRO A 660 14.73 10.85 3.07
C PRO A 660 15.21 12.25 2.68
N LEU A 661 14.36 13.26 2.90
CA LEU A 661 14.57 14.62 2.39
C LEU A 661 15.92 15.20 2.80
N LEU A 662 16.30 15.04 4.08
CA LEU A 662 17.51 15.60 4.65
C LEU A 662 18.80 14.94 4.14
N THR A 663 18.73 13.64 3.81
CA THR A 663 19.82 12.89 3.19
C THR A 663 19.97 13.27 1.73
N TRP A 664 18.87 13.19 0.96
CA TRP A 664 18.91 13.33 -0.50
C TRP A 664 19.14 14.75 -1.00
N GLN A 665 18.79 15.77 -0.20
CA GLN A 665 19.08 17.16 -0.57
C GLN A 665 20.58 17.43 -0.77
N VAL A 666 21.49 16.65 -0.14
CA VAL A 666 22.94 16.82 -0.31
C VAL A 666 23.39 16.64 -1.75
N VAL A 667 22.83 15.67 -2.46
CA VAL A 667 23.17 15.38 -3.86
C VAL A 667 22.66 16.52 -4.75
N PHE A 668 21.47 17.04 -4.45
CA PHE A 668 20.88 18.15 -5.20
C PHE A 668 21.62 19.47 -5.00
N THR A 669 21.99 19.82 -3.76
CA THR A 669 22.72 21.05 -3.45
C THR A 669 24.13 21.05 -4.04
N HIS A 670 24.83 19.91 -4.01
CA HIS A 670 26.09 19.75 -4.74
C HIS A 670 25.90 19.93 -6.24
N GLY A 671 24.85 19.31 -6.81
CA GLY A 671 24.45 19.55 -8.20
C GLY A 671 24.32 21.05 -8.50
N LEU A 672 23.54 21.81 -7.72
CA LEU A 672 23.35 23.25 -7.91
C LEU A 672 24.67 24.04 -7.89
N VAL A 673 25.51 23.80 -6.89
CA VAL A 673 26.81 24.50 -6.72
C VAL A 673 27.75 24.17 -7.89
N LEU A 674 27.89 22.90 -8.24
CA LEU A 674 28.73 22.45 -9.35
C LEU A 674 28.21 22.99 -10.69
N GLY A 675 26.88 23.04 -10.87
CA GLY A 675 26.24 23.63 -12.04
C GLY A 675 26.53 25.12 -12.18
N TYR A 676 26.46 25.88 -11.08
CA TYR A 676 26.74 27.32 -11.05
C TYR A 676 28.21 27.63 -11.37
N TYR A 677 29.14 26.89 -10.75
CA TYR A 677 30.59 27.07 -10.90
C TYR A 677 31.21 26.17 -11.99
N ARG A 678 30.39 25.58 -12.87
CA ARG A 678 30.81 24.56 -13.85
C ARG A 678 32.06 24.96 -14.64
N ARG A 679 32.13 26.21 -15.10
CA ARG A 679 33.27 26.68 -15.93
C ARG A 679 34.57 26.73 -15.13
N GLN A 680 34.51 27.25 -13.90
CA GLN A 680 35.65 27.32 -12.99
C GLN A 680 36.13 25.92 -12.62
N ILE A 681 35.19 25.04 -12.30
CA ILE A 681 35.48 23.64 -11.94
C ILE A 681 36.11 22.91 -13.13
N ILE A 682 35.51 22.95 -14.31
CA ILE A 682 36.09 22.31 -15.51
C ILE A 682 37.47 22.89 -15.80
N GLY A 683 37.66 24.22 -15.69
CA GLY A 683 38.97 24.85 -15.86
C GLY A 683 40.02 24.31 -14.88
N ALA A 684 39.67 24.19 -13.60
CA ALA A 684 40.55 23.63 -12.58
C ALA A 684 40.86 22.15 -12.83
N LEU A 685 39.83 21.35 -13.11
CA LEU A 685 39.94 19.89 -13.32
C LEU A 685 40.71 19.55 -14.61
N THR A 686 40.60 20.36 -15.66
CA THR A 686 41.26 20.11 -16.95
C THR A 686 42.67 20.71 -17.07
N GLY A 687 43.11 21.48 -16.07
CA GLY A 687 44.47 21.98 -15.93
C GLY A 687 45.51 20.87 -15.77
N ARG A 688 46.82 21.21 -15.84
CA ARG A 688 47.90 20.21 -15.70
C ARG A 688 47.85 19.51 -14.34
N LEU A 689 47.78 20.30 -13.26
CA LEU A 689 47.66 19.79 -11.90
C LEU A 689 46.34 19.03 -11.70
N GLY A 690 45.21 19.60 -12.17
CA GLY A 690 43.90 18.95 -12.07
C GLY A 690 43.86 17.57 -12.72
N LYS A 691 44.40 17.41 -13.92
CA LYS A 691 44.48 16.10 -14.59
C LYS A 691 45.30 15.07 -13.81
N VAL A 692 46.41 15.49 -13.20
CA VAL A 692 47.23 14.60 -12.36
C VAL A 692 46.45 14.21 -11.10
N LEU A 693 45.88 15.18 -10.39
CA LEU A 693 45.13 14.92 -9.16
C LEU A 693 43.91 14.03 -9.39
N ILE A 694 43.15 14.27 -10.46
CA ILE A 694 42.00 13.42 -10.82
C ILE A 694 42.47 12.03 -11.26
N GLY A 695 43.56 11.94 -12.01
CA GLY A 695 44.14 10.65 -12.38
C GLY A 695 44.54 9.82 -11.17
N ILE A 696 45.18 10.47 -10.18
CA ILE A 696 45.51 9.86 -8.88
C ILE A 696 44.23 9.50 -8.12
N GLY A 697 43.22 10.36 -8.09
CA GLY A 697 41.96 10.09 -7.39
C GLY A 697 41.18 8.91 -7.97
N ILE A 698 40.93 8.91 -9.28
CA ILE A 698 40.20 7.86 -9.99
C ILE A 698 40.99 6.55 -9.97
N GLY A 699 42.28 6.60 -10.30
CA GLY A 699 43.15 5.42 -10.29
C GLY A 699 43.33 4.87 -8.87
N GLY A 700 43.57 5.75 -7.89
CA GLY A 700 43.72 5.39 -6.48
C GLY A 700 42.45 4.78 -5.89
N TYR A 701 41.27 5.32 -6.22
CA TYR A 701 39.99 4.74 -5.80
C TYR A 701 39.77 3.34 -6.39
N ALA A 702 39.97 3.16 -7.70
CA ALA A 702 39.84 1.84 -8.32
C ALA A 702 40.87 0.84 -7.78
N LEU A 703 42.13 1.26 -7.59
CA LEU A 703 43.18 0.43 -6.99
C LEU A 703 42.86 0.07 -5.54
N PHE A 704 42.31 1.00 -4.77
CA PHE A 704 41.86 0.76 -3.40
C PHE A 704 40.77 -0.32 -3.36
N LEU A 705 39.73 -0.21 -4.19
CA LEU A 705 38.66 -1.21 -4.26
C LEU A 705 39.20 -2.58 -4.67
N VAL A 706 40.09 -2.64 -5.67
CA VAL A 706 40.75 -3.89 -6.08
C VAL A 706 41.62 -4.47 -4.98
N TYR A 707 42.36 -3.63 -4.25
CA TYR A 707 43.25 -4.08 -3.19
C TYR A 707 42.49 -4.73 -2.04
N VAL A 708 41.39 -4.11 -1.62
CA VAL A 708 40.50 -4.63 -0.58
C VAL A 708 39.75 -5.89 -1.06
N TRP A 709 39.26 -5.89 -2.31
CA TRP A 709 38.67 -7.06 -2.96
C TRP A 709 39.65 -8.24 -3.03
N ALA A 710 40.89 -7.99 -3.48
CA ALA A 710 41.93 -9.01 -3.57
C ALA A 710 42.32 -9.55 -2.19
N GLY A 711 42.37 -8.70 -1.18
CA GLY A 711 42.58 -9.11 0.21
C GLY A 711 41.54 -10.14 0.66
N ASN A 712 40.26 -9.86 0.37
CA ASN A 712 39.16 -10.78 0.68
C ASN A 712 39.24 -12.09 -0.13
N GLN A 713 39.42 -12.01 -1.46
CA GLN A 713 39.39 -13.18 -2.34
C GLN A 713 40.60 -14.11 -2.17
N PHE A 714 41.78 -13.55 -1.86
CA PHE A 714 43.03 -14.31 -1.72
C PHE A 714 43.45 -14.52 -0.26
N GLY A 715 42.65 -14.06 0.71
CA GLY A 715 42.86 -14.30 2.14
C GLY A 715 44.05 -13.57 2.76
N PHE A 716 44.42 -12.39 2.26
CA PHE A 716 45.48 -11.55 2.86
C PHE A 716 44.91 -10.26 3.46
N VAL A 717 45.59 -9.71 4.48
CA VAL A 717 45.18 -8.45 5.09
C VAL A 717 45.64 -7.27 4.22
N PRO A 718 44.72 -6.44 3.70
CA PRO A 718 45.06 -5.31 2.85
C PRO A 718 45.60 -4.12 3.66
N ALA A 719 46.82 -4.23 4.23
CA ALA A 719 47.42 -3.17 5.04
C ALA A 719 47.50 -1.80 4.30
N PRO A 720 47.10 -0.68 4.93
CA PRO A 720 46.82 -0.49 6.36
C PRO A 720 45.37 -0.78 6.79
N PHE A 721 44.53 -1.32 5.90
CA PHE A 721 43.12 -1.59 6.15
C PHE A 721 42.91 -2.96 6.84
N PRO A 722 41.84 -3.12 7.64
CA PRO A 722 41.52 -4.39 8.29
C PRO A 722 41.10 -5.46 7.27
N ALA A 723 41.25 -6.74 7.63
CA ALA A 723 40.84 -7.86 6.78
C ALA A 723 39.34 -7.83 6.44
N SER A 724 38.51 -7.38 7.38
CA SER A 724 37.06 -7.23 7.23
C SER A 724 36.63 -6.00 6.42
N MET A 725 37.58 -5.20 5.91
CA MET A 725 37.26 -3.96 5.21
C MET A 725 36.32 -4.19 4.03
N TYR A 726 36.49 -5.27 3.26
CA TYR A 726 35.66 -5.54 2.09
C TYR A 726 34.18 -5.71 2.45
N ASP A 727 33.89 -6.59 3.41
CA ASP A 727 32.52 -6.90 3.84
C ASP A 727 31.88 -5.71 4.57
N GLN A 728 32.66 -4.98 5.36
CA GLN A 728 32.19 -3.76 6.02
C GLN A 728 31.90 -2.66 5.01
N LEU A 729 32.72 -2.54 3.96
CA LEU A 729 32.59 -1.49 2.96
C LEU A 729 31.25 -1.60 2.22
N TYR A 730 30.84 -2.81 1.82
CA TYR A 730 29.51 -3.00 1.23
C TYR A 730 28.39 -2.59 2.19
N ASN A 731 28.41 -3.11 3.42
CA ASN A 731 27.32 -2.91 4.39
C ASN A 731 27.21 -1.49 4.95
N THR A 732 28.31 -0.73 4.98
CA THR A 732 28.35 0.61 5.59
C THR A 732 28.44 1.76 4.59
N ALA A 733 28.79 1.47 3.33
CA ALA A 733 29.06 2.50 2.34
C ALA A 733 28.31 2.33 1.00
N TYR A 734 27.90 1.12 0.63
CA TYR A 734 27.37 0.80 -0.70
C TYR A 734 26.03 0.05 -0.71
N GLN A 735 25.31 -0.03 0.41
CA GLN A 735 23.97 -0.64 0.39
C GLN A 735 23.05 0.10 -0.60
N ARG A 736 22.30 -0.66 -1.40
CA ARG A 736 21.51 -0.13 -2.53
C ARG A 736 20.29 0.69 -2.11
N VAL A 737 19.81 0.45 -0.91
CA VAL A 737 18.65 1.09 -0.26
C VAL A 737 19.05 2.50 0.17
N ASP A 738 20.04 2.61 1.06
CA ASP A 738 20.41 3.88 1.67
C ASP A 738 21.45 4.69 0.88
N LEU A 739 21.29 6.02 0.88
CA LEU A 739 22.26 6.98 0.34
C LEU A 739 23.47 7.15 1.28
N GLN A 740 24.27 6.09 1.41
CA GLN A 740 25.47 6.04 2.25
C GLN A 740 26.65 6.79 1.63
N TRP A 741 27.68 7.04 2.44
CA TRP A 741 28.82 7.88 2.06
C TRP A 741 29.63 7.33 0.87
N GLY A 742 29.75 6.00 0.71
CA GLY A 742 30.46 5.38 -0.40
C GLY A 742 29.79 5.67 -1.74
N ARG A 743 28.45 5.66 -1.76
CA ARG A 743 27.67 6.03 -2.94
C ARG A 743 27.83 7.51 -3.31
N LEU A 744 28.01 8.41 -2.34
CA LEU A 744 28.36 9.81 -2.63
C LEU A 744 29.71 9.94 -3.33
N VAL A 745 30.68 9.08 -2.98
CA VAL A 745 31.97 8.99 -3.67
C VAL A 745 31.78 8.44 -5.09
N ASP A 746 30.95 7.42 -5.27
CA ASP A 746 30.61 6.87 -6.59
C ASP A 746 29.93 7.89 -7.50
N ILE A 747 29.04 8.73 -6.96
CA ILE A 747 28.42 9.81 -7.73
C ILE A 747 29.51 10.73 -8.31
N ALA A 748 30.48 11.13 -7.48
CA ALA A 748 31.58 11.99 -7.90
C ALA A 748 32.49 11.27 -8.91
N PHE A 749 32.88 10.03 -8.63
CA PHE A 749 33.68 9.19 -9.52
C PHE A 749 33.02 9.06 -10.89
N PHE A 750 31.75 8.65 -10.91
CA PHE A 750 31.00 8.42 -12.13
C PHE A 750 30.75 9.70 -12.91
N ALA A 751 30.42 10.80 -12.25
CA ALA A 751 30.23 12.09 -12.90
C ALA A 751 31.51 12.55 -13.63
N ILE A 752 32.68 12.43 -12.98
CA ILE A 752 33.97 12.81 -13.58
C ILE A 752 34.35 11.88 -14.73
N VAL A 753 34.24 10.56 -14.52
CA VAL A 753 34.58 9.56 -15.54
C VAL A 753 33.67 9.72 -16.76
N SER A 754 32.36 9.79 -16.54
CA SER A 754 31.37 9.96 -17.61
C SER A 754 31.57 11.28 -18.36
N TYR A 755 31.87 12.37 -17.65
CA TYR A 755 32.23 13.64 -18.30
C TYR A 755 33.47 13.46 -19.20
N ALA A 756 34.54 12.85 -18.72
CA ALA A 756 35.76 12.64 -19.51
C ALA A 756 35.52 11.73 -20.74
N ILE A 757 34.82 10.62 -20.56
CA ILE A 757 34.47 9.67 -21.63
C ILE A 757 33.62 10.38 -22.69
N LEU A 758 32.53 11.03 -22.30
CA LEU A 758 31.64 11.73 -23.22
C LEU A 758 32.32 12.94 -23.88
N THR A 759 33.35 13.52 -23.25
CA THR A 759 34.14 14.60 -23.86
C THR A 759 35.06 14.08 -24.94
N VAL A 760 35.71 12.93 -24.73
CA VAL A 760 36.72 12.39 -25.66
C VAL A 760 36.09 11.56 -26.77
N PHE A 761 35.14 10.68 -26.43
CA PHE A 761 34.51 9.73 -27.33
C PHE A 761 33.15 10.21 -27.85
N TRP A 762 32.91 11.52 -27.86
CA TRP A 762 31.60 12.10 -28.21
C TRP A 762 31.08 11.62 -29.56
N LYS A 763 31.84 11.83 -30.65
CA LYS A 763 31.36 11.52 -32.01
C LYS A 763 30.96 10.06 -32.19
N PRO A 764 31.77 9.06 -31.81
CA PRO A 764 31.36 7.66 -31.95
C PRO A 764 30.11 7.35 -31.10
N ILE A 765 30.06 7.79 -29.85
CA ILE A 765 28.92 7.56 -28.96
C ILE A 765 27.64 8.20 -29.52
N ALA A 766 27.69 9.48 -29.83
CA ALA A 766 26.54 10.23 -30.37
C ALA A 766 26.03 9.65 -31.69
N THR A 767 26.92 9.09 -32.52
CA THR A 767 26.54 8.46 -33.79
C THR A 767 25.77 7.15 -33.56
N VAL A 768 26.18 6.34 -32.58
CA VAL A 768 25.59 5.00 -32.33
C VAL A 768 24.30 5.10 -31.54
N ILE A 769 24.30 5.82 -30.41
CA ILE A 769 23.18 5.84 -29.45
C ILE A 769 22.54 7.22 -29.29
N GLY A 770 23.14 8.28 -29.81
CA GLY A 770 22.66 9.66 -29.60
C GLY A 770 21.27 9.92 -30.19
N TRP A 771 20.89 9.23 -31.27
CA TRP A 771 19.55 9.35 -31.88
C TRP A 771 18.42 8.88 -30.96
N LEU A 772 18.73 7.99 -30.01
CA LEU A 772 17.79 7.42 -29.05
C LEU A 772 17.87 8.16 -27.71
N TRP A 773 19.04 8.20 -27.10
CA TRP A 773 19.21 8.68 -25.73
C TRP A 773 19.10 10.19 -25.59
N ILE A 774 19.58 10.98 -26.57
CA ILE A 774 19.52 12.45 -26.46
C ILE A 774 18.05 12.91 -26.44
N PRO A 775 17.18 12.57 -27.41
CA PRO A 775 15.78 13.01 -27.36
C PRO A 775 15.07 12.59 -26.07
N ILE A 776 15.28 11.35 -25.63
CA ILE A 776 14.70 10.82 -24.39
C ILE A 776 15.16 11.64 -23.19
N GLY A 777 16.46 11.91 -23.07
CA GLY A 777 17.00 12.69 -21.95
C GLY A 777 16.54 14.15 -21.94
N GLN A 778 16.34 14.74 -23.13
CA GLN A 778 15.76 16.08 -23.27
C GLN A 778 14.31 16.19 -22.78
N ALA A 779 13.61 15.06 -22.69
CA ALA A 779 12.24 14.91 -22.22
C ALA A 779 12.16 13.87 -21.08
N SER A 780 13.19 13.78 -20.24
CA SER A 780 13.29 12.70 -19.24
C SER A 780 12.17 12.74 -18.21
N LEU A 781 11.68 13.93 -17.82
CA LEU A 781 10.54 14.01 -16.90
C LEU A 781 9.24 13.51 -17.55
N TYR A 782 9.10 13.72 -18.86
CA TYR A 782 7.96 13.20 -19.61
C TYR A 782 7.99 11.66 -19.67
N VAL A 783 9.16 11.07 -19.97
CA VAL A 783 9.31 9.61 -20.02
C VAL A 783 9.10 9.00 -18.63
N PHE A 784 9.59 9.67 -17.58
CA PHE A 784 9.36 9.28 -16.19
C PHE A 784 7.87 9.20 -15.83
N VAL A 785 7.06 10.19 -16.25
CA VAL A 785 5.61 10.16 -16.04
C VAL A 785 4.95 8.99 -16.78
N TRP A 786 5.38 8.72 -18.01
CA TRP A 786 4.79 7.64 -18.82
C TRP A 786 5.13 6.24 -18.34
N GLN A 787 6.25 6.06 -17.64
CA GLN A 787 6.67 4.75 -17.16
C GLN A 787 5.63 4.11 -16.22
N VAL A 788 4.90 4.92 -15.44
CA VAL A 788 3.83 4.45 -14.54
C VAL A 788 2.74 3.74 -15.34
N PHE A 789 2.34 4.32 -16.48
CA PHE A 789 1.34 3.75 -17.35
C PHE A 789 1.87 2.57 -18.16
N PHE A 790 3.17 2.54 -18.48
CA PHE A 790 3.79 1.36 -19.07
C PHE A 790 3.81 0.19 -18.09
N ALA A 791 4.18 0.42 -16.83
CA ALA A 791 4.14 -0.59 -15.78
C ALA A 791 2.72 -1.16 -15.60
N LEU A 792 1.72 -0.29 -15.50
CA LEU A 792 0.32 -0.69 -15.42
C LEU A 792 -0.13 -1.51 -16.64
N ALA A 793 0.19 -1.04 -17.85
CA ALA A 793 -0.23 -1.72 -19.09
C ALA A 793 0.35 -3.13 -19.18
N ILE A 794 1.61 -3.30 -18.80
CA ILE A 794 2.29 -4.60 -18.80
C ILE A 794 1.75 -5.50 -17.67
N ALA A 795 1.58 -4.98 -16.46
CA ALA A 795 1.04 -5.73 -15.33
C ALA A 795 -0.41 -6.20 -15.53
N SER A 796 -1.13 -5.56 -16.45
CA SER A 796 -2.50 -5.91 -16.82
C SER A 796 -2.60 -7.00 -17.90
N ILE A 797 -1.47 -7.49 -18.45
CA ILE A 797 -1.48 -8.55 -19.47
C ILE A 797 -1.68 -9.91 -18.78
N PRO A 798 -2.80 -10.62 -19.02
CA PRO A 798 -3.06 -11.91 -18.38
C PRO A 798 -2.11 -13.00 -18.90
N GLY A 799 -1.63 -13.85 -18.00
CA GLY A 799 -0.82 -15.03 -18.36
C GLY A 799 0.60 -14.71 -18.85
N LEU A 800 1.09 -13.49 -18.58
CA LEU A 800 2.47 -13.13 -18.91
C LEU A 800 3.44 -13.91 -18.02
N ASP A 801 4.39 -14.62 -18.62
CA ASP A 801 5.49 -15.28 -17.90
C ASP A 801 6.58 -14.25 -17.58
N TRP A 802 6.57 -13.77 -16.34
CA TRP A 802 7.49 -12.74 -15.82
C TRP A 802 8.95 -13.20 -15.74
N GLY A 803 9.20 -14.51 -15.74
CA GLY A 803 10.55 -15.08 -15.69
C GLY A 803 11.19 -15.30 -17.05
N ASN A 804 10.43 -15.17 -18.14
CA ASN A 804 10.93 -15.50 -19.48
C ASN A 804 11.88 -14.42 -20.03
N PRO A 805 13.16 -14.73 -20.28
CA PRO A 805 14.14 -13.72 -20.69
C PRO A 805 13.83 -13.07 -22.04
N TRP A 806 13.19 -13.81 -22.94
CA TRP A 806 12.86 -13.33 -24.29
C TRP A 806 11.65 -12.42 -24.28
N ILE A 807 10.65 -12.73 -23.45
CA ILE A 807 9.51 -11.84 -23.22
C ILE A 807 10.03 -10.54 -22.60
N GLY A 808 10.89 -10.62 -21.59
CA GLY A 808 11.54 -9.44 -21.02
C GLY A 808 12.30 -8.62 -22.06
N PHE A 809 13.14 -9.25 -22.90
CA PHE A 809 13.86 -8.55 -23.95
C PHE A 809 12.93 -7.84 -24.96
N ALA A 810 11.87 -8.52 -25.40
CA ALA A 810 10.90 -7.96 -26.35
C ALA A 810 10.11 -6.79 -25.74
N THR A 811 9.60 -6.96 -24.53
CA THR A 811 8.81 -5.93 -23.82
C THR A 811 9.61 -4.67 -23.58
N HIS A 812 10.82 -4.78 -23.01
CA HIS A 812 11.68 -3.62 -22.79
C HIS A 812 12.07 -2.92 -24.09
N SER A 813 12.43 -3.67 -25.14
CA SER A 813 12.76 -3.09 -26.44
C SER A 813 11.58 -2.30 -27.03
N LEU A 814 10.37 -2.86 -26.94
CA LEU A 814 9.15 -2.22 -27.40
C LEU A 814 8.87 -0.93 -26.62
N LEU A 815 8.96 -0.95 -25.29
CA LEU A 815 8.72 0.21 -24.43
C LEU A 815 9.74 1.33 -24.67
N ILE A 816 11.02 0.99 -24.87
CA ILE A 816 12.08 1.97 -25.19
C ILE A 816 11.79 2.65 -26.53
N LEU A 817 11.43 1.87 -27.56
CA LEU A 817 11.11 2.40 -28.88
C LEU A 817 9.81 3.23 -28.86
N LEU A 818 8.81 2.81 -28.08
CA LEU A 818 7.57 3.53 -27.88
C LEU A 818 7.83 4.88 -27.20
N ALA A 819 8.59 4.91 -26.10
CA ALA A 819 8.96 6.14 -25.41
C ALA A 819 9.70 7.10 -26.36
N TRP A 820 10.66 6.59 -27.13
CA TRP A 820 11.36 7.37 -28.15
C TRP A 820 10.39 7.93 -29.21
N TYR A 821 9.50 7.11 -29.73
CA TYR A 821 8.52 7.52 -30.74
C TYR A 821 7.59 8.63 -30.21
N MET A 822 7.07 8.47 -28.99
CA MET A 822 6.21 9.46 -28.32
C MET A 822 6.94 10.79 -28.13
N VAL A 823 8.22 10.75 -27.73
CA VAL A 823 9.06 11.95 -27.59
C VAL A 823 9.28 12.63 -28.95
N ARG A 824 9.57 11.86 -30.00
CA ARG A 824 9.77 12.39 -31.37
C ARG A 824 8.49 13.03 -31.92
N LYS A 825 7.32 12.45 -31.61
CA LYS A 825 6.01 12.98 -31.98
C LYS A 825 5.49 14.07 -31.04
N LYS A 826 6.22 14.38 -29.96
CA LYS A 826 5.83 15.37 -28.94
C LYS A 826 4.44 15.11 -28.36
N PHE A 827 4.07 13.83 -28.23
CA PHE A 827 2.77 13.42 -27.73
C PHE A 827 2.53 14.04 -26.34
N LEU A 828 1.41 14.73 -26.14
CA LEU A 828 1.03 15.37 -24.87
C LEU A 828 2.05 16.30 -24.19
N PHE A 829 3.02 16.86 -24.93
CA PHE A 829 4.01 17.82 -24.39
C PHE A 829 3.41 19.14 -23.88
N ALA A 830 2.16 19.45 -24.24
CA ALA A 830 1.44 20.60 -23.72
C ALA A 830 1.07 20.42 -22.23
N VAL A 831 0.72 19.19 -21.85
CA VAL A 831 0.23 18.85 -20.51
C VAL A 831 1.40 18.46 -19.61
N ILE A 832 2.18 17.47 -20.04
CA ILE A 832 3.24 16.86 -19.23
C ILE A 832 4.56 17.65 -19.37
N PRO A 833 5.25 17.97 -18.26
CA PRO A 833 6.53 18.67 -18.28
C PRO A 833 7.66 17.80 -18.86
N ARG A 834 8.72 18.45 -19.37
CA ARG A 834 9.87 17.81 -20.04
C ARG A 834 11.12 17.78 -19.16
#